data_AF-A0A1X7S3L2-F1
#
_entry.id   AF-A0A1X7S3L2-F1
#
_cell.length_a   1.000
_cell.length_b   1.000
_cell.length_c   1.000
_cell.angle_alpha   90.00
_cell.angle_beta   90.00
_cell.angle_gamma   90.00
#
_symmetry.space_group_name_H-M   'P 1'
#
loop_
_entity.id
_entity.type
_entity.pdbx_description
1 polymer ?
#
loop_
_entity_poly.entity_id
_entity_poly.type
_entity_poly.pdbx_seq_one_letter_code
_entity_poly.pdbx_strand_id
1 'polypeptide(L)'
;MAPMLVQEVEDDAPSSNTLELTPVEQTLTRLLLDVSHHIDEHPSTPQTESHVELPAELANEKIVLRYTGGWVRDKLLGVPSHDIDVAINKMTGFQFGLRMKQYLEIPGNLEKYGLESLAANDKQSLKAGTTDKSKTVGGLHKIEANPEKSKHLETTTMRILGLDIDLVNLRKETYTDDSRNPEMEFGTPEEDALRRDATVNAMFYNLNTKETEDFTRRGHKDMARKVICTPLEPYQTFKDDPLRVLRLIRFASRLGYTIEAEVLEAARNPDIKEALRRKISRERVGVELEKALTGPDPHEALRLVFDLDLYETIFSDPAVADVDHYSPDVDGWQIVIDALSDVLNNGGTIADNLARDKEEQYFAWQLAAMVPYRDAPNPVQTDPNRKPPPPVAVTVVKEGIKATNRVSDVIHASVRNEPEISGLVDKLYDRKRRPDKSFDGEDATARDVIGMAIRRWGATWRSQVVYAMLVEIANNQVQVEAIERKYTTFIEQVASLSLLDVISIKPLLDGKALAKAIGAPPGPWMKDALDRSNSTDPMASPSSVTEAGRKVTTAALPQKLSLQTEDETLTKPWKGTKGAFSLDILRWVVNRLDSKIIAEVWPLVIPPILTLIDDHQPQYKTIGASLLDCLLKSTPPPLLSRTGLGEVFEDALLPCLTFTPPLTPIDEAIPLLQATYRALLTLAYVRFPDPQPQSTTTILPPLPRTNFLDKILRSAFITPLAHSPSALPPPFLILIYTHLPLYLSALGLASVKHMQYILPLLTSTLTRPASPATPEVLANANATLQAVIRNGWPRIGGYKGEVIKAVVGCWVRSYGKEGMEGVREGLKGTVGLLVGVLEEGDKAEVLKTGQELVAVDGRVKGLFE
;
A
#
# COMPACT_ATOMS: atom_id res chain seq x y z
N MET A 1 28.94 -44.41 13.45
CA MET A 1 28.76 -45.85 13.15
C MET A 1 27.26 -46.13 13.18
N ALA A 2 26.76 -46.83 12.16
CA ALA A 2 25.39 -47.35 11.96
C ALA A 2 24.33 -46.35 11.41
N PRO A 3 23.41 -46.80 10.52
CA PRO A 3 23.23 -46.24 9.17
C PRO A 3 21.73 -46.04 8.77
N MET A 4 21.47 -45.90 7.45
CA MET A 4 20.18 -45.96 6.72
C MET A 4 19.46 -44.60 6.49
N LEU A 5 18.97 -44.21 5.30
CA LEU A 5 18.74 -44.87 4.01
C LEU A 5 19.12 -43.90 2.88
N VAL A 6 19.89 -44.38 1.89
CA VAL A 6 19.87 -43.81 0.54
C VAL A 6 18.59 -44.32 -0.11
N GLN A 7 17.59 -43.45 -0.24
CA GLN A 7 16.52 -43.69 -1.21
C GLN A 7 17.11 -43.36 -2.58
N GLU A 8 17.29 -44.40 -3.40
CA GLU A 8 17.36 -44.23 -4.85
C GLU A 8 16.08 -43.51 -5.27
N VAL A 9 16.22 -42.25 -5.70
CA VAL A 9 15.15 -41.52 -6.35
C VAL A 9 15.07 -42.10 -7.76
N GLU A 10 14.03 -42.90 -8.01
CA GLU A 10 13.66 -43.31 -9.35
C GLU A 10 13.48 -42.05 -10.23
N ASP A 11 14.13 -42.06 -11.39
CA ASP A 11 14.00 -41.10 -12.48
C ASP A 11 12.56 -41.15 -13.03
N ASP A 12 11.63 -40.49 -12.35
CA ASP A 12 10.34 -40.08 -12.93
C ASP A 12 10.33 -38.55 -13.02
N ALA A 13 10.87 -38.04 -14.13
CA ALA A 13 10.68 -36.66 -14.53
C ALA A 13 9.16 -36.39 -14.66
N PRO A 14 8.59 -35.35 -14.02
CA PRO A 14 7.21 -34.98 -14.26
C PRO A 14 7.11 -34.44 -15.69
N SER A 15 6.68 -35.31 -16.60
CA SER A 15 6.44 -35.07 -18.02
C SER A 15 5.13 -34.30 -18.26
N SER A 16 4.92 -33.22 -17.51
CA SER A 16 3.86 -32.25 -17.77
C SER A 16 4.51 -30.90 -18.09
N ASN A 17 4.80 -30.68 -19.38
CA ASN A 17 5.32 -29.41 -19.91
C ASN A 17 4.28 -28.26 -19.89
N THR A 18 3.14 -28.47 -19.23
CA THR A 18 1.95 -27.61 -19.27
C THR A 18 1.81 -26.85 -17.95
N LEU A 19 1.85 -25.53 -18.00
CA LEU A 19 1.69 -24.67 -16.82
C LEU A 19 0.20 -24.40 -16.56
N GLU A 20 -0.22 -24.48 -15.31
CA GLU A 20 -1.56 -24.06 -14.90
C GLU A 20 -1.66 -22.53 -14.83
N LEU A 21 -2.50 -21.95 -15.69
CA LEU A 21 -2.78 -20.52 -15.72
C LEU A 21 -3.95 -20.18 -14.78
N THR A 22 -3.84 -19.09 -14.03
CA THR A 22 -4.94 -18.52 -13.25
C THR A 22 -6.06 -18.02 -14.17
N PRO A 23 -7.30 -17.84 -13.70
CA PRO A 23 -8.41 -17.34 -14.53
C PRO A 23 -8.11 -16.00 -15.21
N VAL A 24 -7.35 -15.13 -14.54
CA VAL A 24 -6.90 -13.84 -15.09
C VAL A 24 -5.88 -14.04 -16.20
N GLU A 25 -4.85 -14.87 -15.97
CA GLU A 25 -3.83 -15.19 -16.99
C GLU A 25 -4.43 -15.94 -18.20
N GLN A 26 -5.44 -16.79 -17.99
CA GLN A 26 -6.18 -17.45 -19.07
C GLN A 26 -6.93 -16.43 -19.93
N THR A 27 -7.58 -15.46 -19.30
CA THR A 27 -8.30 -14.38 -19.99
C THR A 27 -7.32 -13.50 -20.77
N LEU A 28 -6.18 -13.16 -20.17
CA LEU A 28 -5.11 -12.43 -20.84
C LEU A 28 -4.52 -13.20 -22.03
N THR A 29 -4.22 -14.49 -21.84
CA THR A 29 -3.70 -15.37 -22.91
C THR A 29 -4.69 -15.41 -24.07
N ARG A 30 -5.99 -15.56 -23.78
CA ARG A 30 -7.03 -15.54 -24.81
C ARG A 30 -7.06 -14.22 -25.57
N LEU A 31 -7.01 -13.08 -24.86
CA LEU A 31 -6.96 -11.75 -25.47
C LEU A 31 -5.73 -11.61 -26.39
N LEU A 32 -4.56 -11.98 -25.92
CA LEU A 32 -3.31 -11.88 -26.68
C LEU A 32 -3.34 -12.75 -27.95
N LEU A 33 -3.84 -13.99 -27.84
CA LEU A 33 -3.97 -14.89 -28.99
C LEU A 33 -5.00 -14.36 -29.99
N ASP A 34 -6.15 -13.88 -29.54
CA ASP A 34 -7.19 -13.32 -30.41
C ASP A 34 -6.70 -12.06 -31.15
N VAL A 35 -5.88 -11.22 -30.49
CA VAL A 35 -5.20 -10.09 -31.12
C VAL A 35 -4.20 -10.57 -32.17
N SER A 36 -3.39 -11.58 -31.87
CA SER A 36 -2.42 -12.12 -32.83
C SER A 36 -3.10 -12.67 -34.09
N HIS A 37 -4.19 -13.42 -33.94
CA HIS A 37 -5.01 -13.91 -35.05
C HIS A 37 -5.59 -12.77 -35.88
N HIS A 38 -6.12 -11.73 -35.24
CA HIS A 38 -6.66 -10.58 -35.95
C HIS A 38 -5.61 -9.86 -36.80
N ILE A 39 -4.38 -9.72 -36.28
CA ILE A 39 -3.26 -9.10 -37.00
C ILE A 39 -2.84 -9.96 -38.19
N ASP A 40 -2.75 -11.28 -38.02
CA ASP A 40 -2.38 -12.21 -39.11
C ASP A 40 -3.44 -12.25 -40.23
N GLU A 41 -4.73 -12.07 -39.90
CA GLU A 41 -5.83 -12.00 -40.87
C GLU A 41 -5.93 -10.63 -41.57
N HIS A 42 -5.39 -9.56 -40.95
CA HIS A 42 -5.43 -8.19 -41.48
C HIS A 42 -4.01 -7.58 -41.58
N PRO A 43 -3.14 -8.14 -42.45
CA PRO A 43 -1.81 -7.59 -42.67
C PRO A 43 -1.93 -6.21 -43.31
N SER A 44 -1.37 -5.19 -42.67
CA SER A 44 -1.36 -3.82 -43.21
C SER A 44 -0.16 -3.58 -44.10
N THR A 45 -0.26 -2.60 -45.00
CA THR A 45 0.84 -2.08 -45.81
C THR A 45 1.99 -1.57 -44.92
N PRO A 46 3.26 -1.85 -45.24
CA PRO A 46 4.40 -1.42 -44.45
C PRO A 46 4.67 0.07 -44.70
N GLN A 47 4.18 0.96 -43.85
CA GLN A 47 4.63 2.36 -43.86
C GLN A 47 4.77 2.95 -42.43
N THR A 48 6.02 3.35 -42.14
CA THR A 48 6.44 4.56 -41.39
C THR A 48 6.26 4.66 -39.87
N GLU A 49 6.49 3.62 -39.06
CA GLU A 49 6.55 3.83 -37.58
C GLU A 49 7.63 3.04 -36.81
N SER A 50 8.53 2.29 -37.46
CA SER A 50 9.65 1.59 -36.80
C SER A 50 10.98 1.93 -37.49
N HIS A 51 12.03 2.14 -36.69
CA HIS A 51 13.40 2.31 -37.19
C HIS A 51 14.15 0.98 -37.42
N VAL A 52 13.52 -0.15 -37.10
CA VAL A 52 14.11 -1.50 -37.22
C VAL A 52 13.52 -2.23 -38.42
N GLU A 53 14.39 -2.67 -39.34
CA GLU A 53 14.00 -3.45 -40.51
C GLU A 53 13.65 -4.90 -40.11
N LEU A 54 12.48 -5.36 -40.53
CA LEU A 54 12.06 -6.75 -40.33
C LEU A 54 12.70 -7.64 -41.39
N PRO A 55 13.40 -8.74 -41.02
CA PRO A 55 13.90 -9.72 -41.98
C PRO A 55 12.77 -10.27 -42.88
N ALA A 56 13.04 -10.41 -44.18
CA ALA A 56 12.06 -10.85 -45.17
C ALA A 56 11.49 -12.26 -44.89
N GLU A 57 12.26 -13.11 -44.20
CA GLU A 57 11.85 -14.46 -43.79
C GLU A 57 10.78 -14.40 -42.69
N LEU A 58 10.96 -13.55 -41.67
CA LEU A 58 10.01 -13.36 -40.56
C LEU A 58 8.73 -12.64 -41.00
N ALA A 59 8.77 -11.86 -42.09
CA ALA A 59 7.61 -11.16 -42.62
C ALA A 59 6.48 -12.12 -43.06
N ASN A 60 6.80 -13.36 -43.41
CA ASN A 60 5.84 -14.37 -43.89
C ASN A 60 5.38 -15.36 -42.81
N GLU A 61 5.97 -15.32 -41.61
CA GLU A 61 5.56 -16.19 -40.50
C GLU A 61 4.27 -15.69 -39.82
N LYS A 62 3.62 -16.60 -39.08
CA LYS A 62 2.51 -16.23 -38.18
C LYS A 62 3.06 -15.63 -36.89
N ILE A 63 2.24 -14.81 -36.22
CA ILE A 63 2.62 -14.28 -34.91
C ILE A 63 2.58 -15.41 -33.87
N VAL A 64 3.72 -15.59 -33.19
CA VAL A 64 3.86 -16.53 -32.07
C VAL A 64 4.20 -15.72 -30.82
N LEU A 65 3.38 -15.90 -29.78
CA LEU A 65 3.51 -15.19 -28.52
C LEU A 65 4.03 -16.11 -27.44
N ARG A 66 4.96 -15.60 -26.62
CA ARG A 66 5.55 -16.35 -25.51
C ARG A 66 5.54 -15.51 -24.25
N TYR A 67 5.16 -16.09 -23.12
CA TYR A 67 5.59 -15.55 -21.83
C TYR A 67 7.06 -15.92 -21.61
N THR A 68 7.84 -15.02 -21.02
CA THR A 68 9.28 -15.24 -20.84
C THR A 68 9.78 -14.65 -19.52
N GLY A 69 11.05 -14.94 -19.20
CA GLY A 69 11.74 -14.30 -18.09
C GLY A 69 11.27 -14.78 -16.73
N GLY A 70 11.16 -13.84 -15.79
CA GLY A 70 10.89 -14.14 -14.40
C GLY A 70 9.55 -14.84 -14.16
N TRP A 71 8.54 -14.54 -14.98
CA TRP A 71 7.21 -15.14 -14.85
C TRP A 71 7.25 -16.66 -15.03
N VAL A 72 7.90 -17.17 -16.08
CA VAL A 72 7.96 -18.62 -16.37
C VAL A 72 8.64 -19.36 -15.23
N ARG A 73 9.77 -18.82 -14.76
CA ARG A 73 10.52 -19.36 -13.63
C ARG A 73 9.67 -19.38 -12.36
N ASP A 74 9.07 -18.24 -12.00
CA ASP A 74 8.30 -18.13 -10.77
C ASP A 74 7.05 -19.03 -10.83
N LYS A 75 6.44 -19.20 -12.01
CA LYS A 75 5.33 -20.13 -12.23
C LYS A 75 5.72 -21.59 -12.01
N LEU A 76 6.87 -22.02 -12.54
CA LEU A 76 7.42 -23.36 -12.30
C LEU A 76 7.74 -23.62 -10.83
N LEU A 77 8.09 -22.57 -10.08
CA LEU A 77 8.33 -22.63 -8.63
C LEU A 77 7.05 -22.49 -7.78
N GLY A 78 5.88 -22.30 -8.39
CA GLY A 78 4.62 -22.08 -7.67
C GLY A 78 4.51 -20.72 -6.97
N VAL A 79 5.34 -19.75 -7.36
CA VAL A 79 5.36 -18.39 -6.82
C VAL A 79 4.48 -17.48 -7.69
N PRO A 80 3.58 -16.67 -7.10
CA PRO A 80 2.78 -15.73 -7.88
C PRO A 80 3.66 -14.63 -8.48
N SER A 81 3.44 -14.31 -9.76
CA SER A 81 4.05 -13.16 -10.44
C SER A 81 2.97 -12.25 -11.01
N HIS A 82 3.16 -10.95 -10.87
CA HIS A 82 2.27 -9.91 -11.43
C HIS A 82 2.87 -9.20 -12.64
N ASP A 83 4.18 -9.37 -12.86
CA ASP A 83 4.92 -8.82 -14.01
C ASP A 83 5.07 -9.92 -15.07
N ILE A 84 4.61 -9.65 -16.30
CA ILE A 84 4.64 -10.60 -17.41
C ILE A 84 5.33 -9.97 -18.63
N ASP A 85 6.47 -10.56 -19.02
CA ASP A 85 7.11 -10.25 -20.29
C ASP A 85 6.49 -11.09 -21.42
N VAL A 86 5.95 -10.46 -22.45
CA VAL A 86 5.38 -11.10 -23.65
C VAL A 86 6.32 -10.88 -24.82
N ALA A 87 7.00 -11.94 -25.24
CA ALA A 87 7.89 -11.95 -26.39
C ALA A 87 7.14 -12.24 -27.69
N ILE A 88 7.42 -11.41 -28.71
CA ILE A 88 6.77 -11.42 -30.04
C ILE A 88 7.84 -11.67 -31.11
N ASN A 89 7.59 -12.58 -32.05
CA ASN A 89 8.55 -12.97 -33.10
C ASN A 89 8.65 -12.00 -34.28
N LYS A 90 7.54 -11.39 -34.70
CA LYS A 90 7.41 -10.74 -36.02
C LYS A 90 7.27 -9.21 -36.00
N MET A 91 7.14 -8.59 -34.83
CA MET A 91 6.95 -7.14 -34.74
C MET A 91 7.42 -6.58 -33.41
N THR A 92 7.59 -5.26 -33.33
CA THR A 92 7.99 -4.60 -32.09
C THR A 92 6.85 -4.62 -31.07
N GLY A 93 7.21 -4.59 -29.78
CA GLY A 93 6.23 -4.56 -28.70
C GLY A 93 5.29 -3.36 -28.80
N PHE A 94 5.82 -2.22 -29.27
CA PHE A 94 5.04 -1.02 -29.57
C PHE A 94 4.01 -1.23 -30.67
N GLN A 95 4.40 -1.81 -31.80
CA GLN A 95 3.49 -2.11 -32.90
C GLN A 95 2.37 -3.06 -32.47
N PHE A 96 2.71 -4.12 -31.74
CA PHE A 96 1.72 -5.06 -31.22
C PHE A 96 0.76 -4.37 -30.24
N GLY A 97 1.28 -3.52 -29.33
CA GLY A 97 0.45 -2.75 -28.41
C GLY A 97 -0.53 -1.81 -29.10
N LEU A 98 -0.11 -1.16 -30.20
CA LEU A 98 -1.00 -0.32 -31.00
C LEU A 98 -2.11 -1.13 -31.69
N ARG A 99 -1.78 -2.30 -32.24
CA ARG A 99 -2.77 -3.21 -32.84
C ARG A 99 -3.73 -3.80 -31.83
N MET A 100 -3.22 -4.15 -30.65
CA MET A 100 -4.03 -4.61 -29.53
C MET A 100 -5.07 -3.55 -29.14
N LYS A 101 -4.68 -2.28 -29.11
CA LYS A 101 -5.60 -1.17 -28.87
C LYS A 101 -6.68 -1.10 -29.96
N GLN A 102 -6.31 -1.15 -31.24
CA GLN A 102 -7.27 -1.13 -32.35
C GLN A 102 -8.26 -2.31 -32.27
N TYR A 103 -7.78 -3.51 -31.92
CA TYR A 103 -8.62 -4.68 -31.75
C TYR A 103 -9.63 -4.51 -30.60
N LEU A 104 -9.21 -3.90 -29.48
CA LEU A 104 -10.09 -3.63 -28.34
C LEU A 104 -11.12 -2.52 -28.63
N GLU A 105 -10.85 -1.61 -29.57
CA GLU A 105 -11.80 -0.56 -29.99
C GLU A 105 -12.97 -1.12 -30.84
N ILE A 106 -12.87 -2.36 -31.36
CA ILE A 106 -13.94 -3.01 -32.10
C ILE A 106 -15.13 -3.30 -31.14
N PRO A 107 -16.36 -2.90 -31.48
CA PRO A 107 -17.54 -3.12 -30.63
C PRO A 107 -17.71 -4.60 -30.23
N GLY A 108 -17.94 -4.85 -28.93
CA GLY A 108 -18.11 -6.19 -28.36
C GLY A 108 -16.82 -6.87 -27.88
N ASN A 109 -15.64 -6.44 -28.34
CA ASN A 109 -14.38 -7.06 -27.90
C ASN A 109 -14.02 -6.72 -26.44
N LEU A 110 -14.37 -5.52 -25.94
CA LEU A 110 -14.17 -5.19 -24.53
C LEU A 110 -15.04 -6.06 -23.59
N GLU A 111 -16.29 -6.31 -23.97
CA GLU A 111 -17.25 -7.14 -23.23
C GLU A 111 -16.76 -8.60 -23.16
N LYS A 112 -16.20 -9.10 -24.27
CA LYS A 112 -15.65 -10.46 -24.39
C LYS A 112 -14.59 -10.81 -23.32
N TYR A 113 -13.82 -9.83 -22.85
CA TYR A 113 -12.78 -10.03 -21.82
C TYR A 113 -13.13 -9.40 -20.47
N GLY A 114 -14.36 -8.92 -20.28
CA GLY A 114 -14.80 -8.30 -19.02
C GLY A 114 -14.11 -6.98 -18.69
N LEU A 115 -13.70 -6.20 -19.71
CA LEU A 115 -12.95 -4.94 -19.55
C LEU A 115 -13.86 -3.68 -19.56
N GLU A 116 -15.18 -3.85 -19.41
CA GLU A 116 -16.19 -2.78 -19.55
C GLU A 116 -16.02 -1.62 -18.55
N SER A 117 -15.59 -1.91 -17.32
CA SER A 117 -15.38 -0.90 -16.28
C SER A 117 -14.21 0.06 -16.59
N LEU A 118 -13.28 -0.33 -17.46
CA LEU A 118 -12.14 0.50 -17.87
C LEU A 118 -12.54 1.54 -18.92
N ALA A 119 -13.52 1.24 -19.77
CA ALA A 119 -14.05 2.16 -20.79
C ALA A 119 -15.09 3.15 -20.22
N ALA A 120 -15.76 2.81 -19.11
CA ALA A 120 -16.76 3.68 -18.47
C ALA A 120 -16.16 4.93 -17.80
N ASN A 121 -14.90 4.86 -17.33
CA ASN A 121 -14.20 5.98 -16.70
C ASN A 121 -13.86 7.13 -17.69
N ASP A 122 -13.75 6.84 -18.99
CA ASP A 122 -13.48 7.87 -20.02
C ASP A 122 -14.67 8.79 -20.29
N LYS A 123 -15.90 8.30 -20.10
CA LYS A 123 -17.11 9.13 -20.30
C LYS A 123 -17.28 10.17 -19.19
N GLN A 124 -16.60 9.99 -18.06
CA GLN A 124 -16.62 10.94 -16.93
C GLN A 124 -15.54 12.03 -17.06
N SER A 125 -14.40 11.74 -17.69
CA SER A 125 -13.33 12.72 -17.95
C SER A 125 -13.66 13.71 -19.07
N LEU A 126 -14.52 13.34 -20.03
CA LEU A 126 -15.02 14.22 -21.09
C LEU A 126 -15.84 15.43 -20.60
N LYS A 127 -16.32 15.43 -19.35
CA LYS A 127 -17.11 16.55 -18.77
C LYS A 127 -16.28 17.56 -17.98
N ALA A 128 -15.00 17.30 -17.74
CA ALA A 128 -14.08 18.24 -17.11
C ALA A 128 -13.26 18.94 -18.21
N GLY A 129 -13.69 20.15 -18.60
CA GLY A 129 -13.12 20.91 -19.71
C GLY A 129 -11.65 21.29 -19.50
N THR A 130 -10.75 20.42 -19.91
CA THR A 130 -9.32 20.71 -20.10
C THR A 130 -8.97 20.71 -21.58
N THR A 131 -8.27 21.77 -21.98
CA THR A 131 -7.88 22.15 -23.33
C THR A 131 -7.11 21.07 -24.10
N ASP A 132 -7.38 21.02 -25.41
CA ASP A 132 -6.73 20.21 -26.44
C ASP A 132 -5.24 19.97 -26.23
N LYS A 133 -4.88 18.75 -25.84
CA LYS A 133 -3.68 17.99 -26.25
C LYS A 133 -3.79 16.55 -25.73
N SER A 134 -3.82 15.60 -26.66
CA SER A 134 -3.75 14.13 -26.49
C SER A 134 -5.04 13.42 -26.02
N LYS A 135 -5.63 12.64 -26.94
CA LYS A 135 -6.82 11.81 -26.75
C LYS A 135 -6.45 10.47 -26.09
N THR A 136 -7.16 10.11 -25.02
CA THR A 136 -7.06 8.83 -24.29
C THR A 136 -8.30 7.98 -24.57
N VAL A 137 -8.10 6.67 -24.73
CA VAL A 137 -9.15 5.64 -24.64
C VAL A 137 -8.66 4.56 -23.67
N GLY A 138 -9.34 4.42 -22.55
CA GLY A 138 -9.67 3.17 -21.87
C GLY A 138 -8.51 2.48 -21.17
N GLY A 139 -8.07 2.97 -20.00
CA GLY A 139 -7.20 2.23 -19.07
C GLY A 139 -5.79 1.86 -19.56
N LEU A 140 -5.52 1.97 -20.86
CA LEU A 140 -4.18 1.94 -21.45
C LEU A 140 -3.51 3.27 -21.16
N HIS A 141 -2.77 3.33 -20.05
CA HIS A 141 -1.80 4.39 -19.85
C HIS A 141 -0.76 4.28 -20.97
N LYS A 142 -0.78 5.22 -21.92
CA LYS A 142 0.33 5.44 -22.85
C LYS A 142 1.54 5.81 -22.00
N ILE A 143 2.54 4.93 -21.94
CA ILE A 143 3.87 5.30 -21.46
C ILE A 143 4.60 5.91 -22.65
N GLU A 144 4.99 7.17 -22.51
CA GLU A 144 5.94 7.82 -23.42
C GLU A 144 7.21 6.98 -23.47
N ALA A 145 7.79 6.84 -24.67
CA ALA A 145 9.07 6.18 -24.87
C ALA A 145 10.06 6.67 -23.80
N ASN A 146 10.49 5.77 -22.91
CA ASN A 146 11.40 6.15 -21.83
C ASN A 146 12.78 6.45 -22.46
N PRO A 147 13.19 7.72 -22.57
CA PRO A 147 14.42 8.07 -23.29
C PRO A 147 15.68 7.52 -22.60
N GLU A 148 15.56 7.14 -21.32
CA GLU A 148 16.64 6.64 -20.49
C GLU A 148 16.84 5.11 -20.58
N LYS A 149 15.87 4.34 -21.11
CA LYS A 149 15.96 2.86 -21.21
C LYS A 149 16.48 2.33 -22.56
N SER A 150 17.15 3.20 -23.32
CA SER A 150 17.73 3.00 -24.67
C SER A 150 16.86 3.54 -25.80
N LYS A 151 17.46 4.43 -26.60
CA LYS A 151 16.91 5.02 -27.83
C LYS A 151 16.49 4.03 -28.93
N HIS A 152 16.67 2.72 -28.71
CA HIS A 152 16.44 1.65 -29.68
C HIS A 152 15.51 0.52 -29.17
N LEU A 153 15.05 0.53 -27.91
CA LEU A 153 14.09 -0.46 -27.40
C LEU A 153 12.65 0.04 -27.65
N GLU A 154 12.03 -0.39 -28.75
CA GLU A 154 10.58 -0.19 -28.99
C GLU A 154 9.72 -1.17 -28.15
N THR A 155 9.92 -1.17 -26.83
CA THR A 155 9.13 -1.96 -25.87
C THR A 155 7.93 -1.17 -25.37
N THR A 156 6.86 -1.85 -24.96
CA THR A 156 5.65 -1.19 -24.42
C THR A 156 5.16 -1.89 -23.17
N THR A 157 5.09 -1.13 -22.08
CA THR A 157 4.51 -1.58 -20.81
C THR A 157 3.03 -1.15 -20.74
N MET A 158 2.15 -2.04 -20.29
CA MET A 158 0.73 -1.75 -20.08
C MET A 158 0.16 -2.55 -18.90
N ARG A 159 -0.87 -2.01 -18.24
CA ARG A 159 -1.55 -2.69 -17.13
C ARG A 159 -2.91 -3.22 -17.57
N ILE A 160 -3.09 -4.55 -17.55
CA ILE A 160 -4.32 -5.21 -18.01
C ILE A 160 -4.76 -6.23 -16.95
N LEU A 161 -6.04 -6.21 -16.57
CA LEU A 161 -6.63 -7.10 -15.55
C LEU A 161 -5.85 -7.09 -14.21
N GLY A 162 -5.20 -5.97 -13.87
CA GLY A 162 -4.40 -5.82 -12.66
C GLY A 162 -2.97 -6.37 -12.75
N LEU A 163 -2.57 -6.93 -13.89
CA LEU A 163 -1.23 -7.41 -14.20
C LEU A 163 -0.44 -6.34 -14.97
N ASP A 164 0.86 -6.23 -14.71
CA ASP A 164 1.78 -5.35 -15.43
C ASP A 164 2.44 -6.18 -16.55
N ILE A 165 2.28 -5.73 -17.80
CA ILE A 165 2.62 -6.48 -19.02
C ILE A 165 3.62 -5.70 -19.84
N ASP A 166 4.77 -6.31 -20.09
CA ASP A 166 5.82 -5.78 -20.95
C ASP A 166 5.82 -6.50 -22.30
N LEU A 167 5.42 -5.80 -23.35
CA LEU A 167 5.48 -6.28 -24.73
C LEU A 167 6.88 -6.04 -25.28
N VAL A 168 7.56 -7.11 -25.65
CA VAL A 168 8.93 -7.10 -26.15
C VAL A 168 9.04 -7.92 -27.43
N ASN A 169 9.91 -7.51 -28.36
CA ASN A 169 10.27 -8.34 -29.51
C ASN A 169 11.43 -9.26 -29.17
N LEU A 170 11.45 -10.44 -29.79
CA LEU A 170 12.63 -11.30 -29.79
C LEU A 170 13.78 -10.57 -30.50
N ARG A 171 14.96 -10.63 -29.90
CA ARG A 171 16.10 -9.90 -30.42
C ARG A 171 17.41 -10.64 -30.26
N LYS A 172 18.29 -10.38 -31.22
CA LYS A 172 19.71 -10.68 -31.18
C LYS A 172 20.45 -9.42 -30.80
N GLU A 173 21.42 -9.54 -29.90
CA GLU A 173 22.22 -8.43 -29.41
C GLU A 173 23.67 -8.63 -29.84
N THR A 174 24.24 -7.60 -30.47
CA THR A 174 25.67 -7.54 -30.80
C THR A 174 26.32 -6.45 -29.95
N TYR A 175 27.31 -6.84 -29.15
CA TYR A 175 27.99 -5.94 -28.22
C TYR A 175 29.29 -5.41 -28.83
N THR A 176 29.61 -4.16 -28.53
CA THR A 176 30.92 -3.57 -28.82
C THR A 176 31.75 -3.51 -27.54
N ASP A 177 33.09 -3.52 -27.66
CA ASP A 177 33.97 -3.55 -26.50
C ASP A 177 33.83 -2.30 -25.59
N ASP A 178 33.35 -1.18 -26.14
CA ASP A 178 33.26 0.11 -25.44
C ASP A 178 31.85 0.54 -25.03
N SER A 179 30.79 -0.02 -25.62
CA SER A 179 29.41 0.33 -25.29
C SER A 179 28.76 -0.75 -24.43
N ARG A 180 27.96 -0.32 -23.46
CA ARG A 180 27.04 -1.20 -22.74
C ARG A 180 25.79 -1.55 -23.54
N ASN A 181 25.39 -0.67 -24.45
CA ASN A 181 24.18 -0.81 -25.23
C ASN A 181 24.52 -1.58 -26.52
N PRO A 182 23.93 -2.77 -26.73
CA PRO A 182 24.16 -3.55 -27.95
C PRO A 182 23.42 -2.94 -29.14
N GLU A 183 23.92 -3.24 -30.33
CA GLU A 183 23.11 -3.14 -31.56
C GLU A 183 22.10 -4.28 -31.57
N MET A 184 20.86 -3.99 -31.92
CA MET A 184 19.75 -4.93 -31.82
C MET A 184 19.18 -5.24 -33.19
N GLU A 185 19.02 -6.53 -33.46
CA GLU A 185 18.34 -7.08 -34.64
C GLU A 185 17.20 -8.00 -34.20
N PHE A 186 16.23 -8.25 -35.08
CA PHE A 186 15.23 -9.29 -34.83
C PHE A 186 15.93 -10.66 -34.74
N GLY A 187 15.67 -11.39 -33.66
CA GLY A 187 16.31 -12.67 -33.38
C GLY A 187 15.30 -13.80 -33.21
N THR A 188 15.81 -15.02 -33.25
CA THR A 188 15.05 -16.23 -32.93
C THR A 188 14.81 -16.36 -31.42
N PRO A 189 13.85 -17.20 -30.97
CA PRO A 189 13.67 -17.49 -29.54
C PRO A 189 14.94 -18.04 -28.89
N GLU A 190 15.72 -18.83 -29.63
CA GLU A 190 16.99 -19.39 -29.16
C GLU A 190 18.05 -18.30 -28.96
N GLU A 191 18.22 -17.39 -29.93
CA GLU A 191 19.14 -16.24 -29.79
C GLU A 191 18.72 -15.31 -28.64
N ASP A 192 17.42 -15.11 -28.44
CA ASP A 192 16.90 -14.33 -27.30
C ASP A 192 17.12 -15.04 -25.95
N ALA A 193 17.04 -16.38 -25.93
CA ALA A 193 17.34 -17.18 -24.74
C ALA A 193 18.81 -17.07 -24.35
N LEU A 194 19.71 -17.23 -25.33
CA LEU A 194 21.15 -17.29 -25.12
C LEU A 194 21.75 -15.96 -24.67
N ARG A 195 21.15 -14.84 -25.07
CA ARG A 195 21.60 -13.51 -24.60
C ARG A 195 21.14 -13.16 -23.17
N ARG A 196 20.40 -14.02 -22.46
CA ARG A 196 19.89 -13.70 -21.10
C ARG A 196 20.93 -13.90 -20.02
N ASP A 197 20.61 -13.43 -18.82
CA ASP A 197 21.50 -13.46 -17.66
C ASP A 197 21.69 -14.87 -17.09
N ALA A 198 20.61 -15.62 -16.92
CA ALA A 198 20.64 -16.96 -16.34
C ALA A 198 19.78 -17.97 -17.12
N THR A 199 20.19 -19.24 -17.15
CA THR A 199 19.45 -20.35 -17.77
C THR A 199 18.03 -20.46 -17.23
N VAL A 200 17.86 -20.32 -15.91
CA VAL A 200 16.56 -20.34 -15.23
C VAL A 200 15.63 -19.18 -15.63
N ASN A 201 16.15 -18.09 -16.21
CA ASN A 201 15.38 -16.95 -16.72
C ASN A 201 15.25 -16.93 -18.25
N ALA A 202 15.86 -17.92 -18.91
CA ALA A 202 15.90 -18.06 -20.37
C ALA A 202 14.84 -19.04 -20.90
N MET A 203 13.92 -19.48 -20.05
CA MET A 203 12.80 -20.32 -20.43
C MET A 203 11.62 -19.49 -20.94
N PHE A 204 10.85 -20.07 -21.85
CA PHE A 204 9.68 -19.48 -22.45
C PHE A 204 8.47 -20.37 -22.21
N TYR A 205 7.28 -19.78 -22.20
CA TYR A 205 6.03 -20.51 -22.24
C TYR A 205 5.27 -20.06 -23.48
N ASN A 206 5.13 -20.98 -24.45
CA ASN A 206 4.52 -20.69 -25.74
C ASN A 206 2.99 -20.68 -25.60
N LEU A 207 2.38 -19.53 -25.88
CA LEU A 207 0.93 -19.35 -25.70
C LEU A 207 0.12 -20.12 -26.75
N ASN A 208 0.72 -20.38 -27.92
CA ASN A 208 0.08 -21.09 -29.02
C ASN A 208 0.07 -22.61 -28.78
N THR A 209 1.19 -23.19 -28.34
CA THR A 209 1.30 -24.64 -28.06
C THR A 209 0.92 -25.01 -26.63
N LYS A 210 0.95 -24.05 -25.70
CA LYS A 210 0.76 -24.23 -24.25
C LYS A 210 1.85 -25.09 -23.61
N GLU A 211 3.06 -25.02 -24.16
CA GLU A 211 4.21 -25.78 -23.68
C GLU A 211 5.34 -24.85 -23.23
N THR A 212 6.09 -25.32 -22.24
CA THR A 212 7.34 -24.67 -21.82
C THR A 212 8.46 -25.03 -22.79
N GLU A 213 9.17 -24.01 -23.29
CA GLU A 213 10.30 -24.13 -24.20
C GLU A 213 11.60 -23.71 -23.47
N ASP A 214 12.57 -24.62 -23.40
CA ASP A 214 13.90 -24.37 -22.84
C ASP A 214 14.97 -24.52 -23.92
N PHE A 215 15.26 -23.41 -24.59
CA PHE A 215 16.26 -23.36 -25.67
C PHE A 215 17.69 -23.52 -25.15
N THR A 216 17.95 -23.26 -23.86
CA THR A 216 19.27 -23.49 -23.26
C THR A 216 19.54 -24.97 -22.99
N ARG A 217 18.49 -25.81 -22.97
CA ARG A 217 18.50 -27.23 -22.59
C ARG A 217 19.02 -27.52 -21.18
N ARG A 218 19.25 -26.47 -20.38
CA ARG A 218 19.79 -26.53 -19.02
C ARG A 218 18.84 -25.93 -17.99
N GLY A 219 17.93 -25.03 -18.37
CA GLY A 219 17.06 -24.28 -17.46
C GLY A 219 16.29 -25.17 -16.48
N HIS A 220 15.63 -26.23 -16.96
CA HIS A 220 14.90 -27.16 -16.08
C HIS A 220 15.84 -27.93 -15.14
N LYS A 221 16.99 -28.38 -15.65
CA LYS A 221 17.98 -29.16 -14.89
C LYS A 221 18.65 -28.30 -13.82
N ASP A 222 19.04 -27.08 -14.17
CA ASP A 222 19.67 -26.12 -13.27
C ASP A 222 18.67 -25.68 -12.18
N MET A 223 17.41 -25.48 -12.55
CA MET A 223 16.33 -25.21 -11.59
C MET A 223 16.13 -26.37 -10.60
N ALA A 224 16.08 -27.62 -11.08
CA ALA A 224 15.96 -28.80 -10.23
C ALA A 224 17.17 -28.97 -9.29
N ARG A 225 18.37 -28.62 -9.75
CA ARG A 225 19.60 -28.63 -8.95
C ARG A 225 19.76 -27.40 -8.04
N LYS A 226 18.90 -26.39 -8.17
CA LYS A 226 19.00 -25.08 -7.49
C LYS A 226 20.33 -24.36 -7.75
N VAL A 227 20.77 -24.39 -9.01
CA VAL A 227 22.02 -23.74 -9.45
C VAL A 227 21.71 -22.61 -10.42
N ILE A 228 22.48 -21.52 -10.34
CA ILE A 228 22.45 -20.41 -11.30
C ILE A 228 23.63 -20.56 -12.25
N CYS A 229 23.31 -20.71 -13.54
CA CYS A 229 24.26 -20.82 -14.66
C CYS A 229 23.95 -19.76 -15.72
N THR A 230 24.95 -19.33 -16.48
CA THR A 230 24.76 -18.48 -17.66
C THR A 230 24.41 -19.35 -18.90
N PRO A 231 23.58 -18.87 -19.85
CA PRO A 231 23.28 -19.63 -21.08
C PRO A 231 24.49 -19.82 -22.00
N LEU A 232 25.34 -18.79 -22.07
CA LEU A 232 26.61 -18.79 -22.82
C LEU A 232 27.79 -18.85 -21.85
N GLU A 233 28.99 -18.89 -22.42
CA GLU A 233 30.24 -18.86 -21.68
C GLU A 233 30.26 -17.66 -20.68
N PRO A 234 30.53 -17.89 -19.38
CA PRO A 234 30.36 -16.87 -18.35
C PRO A 234 31.22 -15.61 -18.55
N TYR A 235 32.49 -15.76 -18.97
CA TYR A 235 33.39 -14.62 -19.18
C TYR A 235 32.86 -13.70 -20.28
N GLN A 236 32.50 -14.24 -21.44
CA GLN A 236 31.92 -13.46 -22.54
C GLN A 236 30.60 -12.81 -22.11
N THR A 237 29.74 -13.55 -21.42
CA THR A 237 28.45 -13.06 -20.89
C THR A 237 28.64 -11.82 -20.01
N PHE A 238 29.64 -11.82 -19.14
CA PHE A 238 29.94 -10.68 -18.27
C PHE A 238 30.72 -9.57 -18.98
N LYS A 239 31.54 -9.88 -19.97
CA LYS A 239 32.26 -8.88 -20.78
C LYS A 239 31.29 -8.02 -21.60
N ASP A 240 30.25 -8.66 -22.14
CA ASP A 240 29.15 -8.01 -22.87
C ASP A 240 28.28 -7.17 -21.93
N ASP A 241 27.96 -7.73 -20.76
CA ASP A 241 27.09 -7.12 -19.77
C ASP A 241 27.56 -7.38 -18.32
N PRO A 242 28.41 -6.50 -17.78
CA PRO A 242 28.92 -6.67 -16.42
C PRO A 242 27.85 -6.59 -15.34
N LEU A 243 26.70 -5.95 -15.61
CA LEU A 243 25.59 -5.85 -14.63
C LEU A 243 25.00 -7.23 -14.32
N ARG A 244 25.18 -8.23 -15.20
CA ARG A 244 24.71 -9.60 -14.96
C ARG A 244 25.32 -10.18 -13.70
N VAL A 245 26.56 -9.86 -13.35
CA VAL A 245 27.17 -10.32 -12.09
C VAL A 245 26.29 -9.94 -10.89
N LEU A 246 25.89 -8.67 -10.79
CA LEU A 246 25.01 -8.20 -9.70
C LEU A 246 23.60 -8.81 -9.77
N ARG A 247 23.08 -9.05 -10.98
CA ARG A 247 21.78 -9.71 -11.17
C ARG A 247 21.83 -11.17 -10.71
N LEU A 248 22.90 -11.90 -10.99
CA LEU A 248 23.07 -13.29 -10.54
C LEU A 248 23.21 -13.36 -9.03
N ILE A 249 23.95 -12.44 -8.40
CA ILE A 249 23.99 -12.30 -6.93
C ILE A 249 22.58 -12.09 -6.37
N ARG A 250 21.81 -11.17 -6.96
CA ARG A 250 20.41 -10.95 -6.58
C ARG A 250 19.53 -12.17 -6.78
N PHE A 251 19.73 -12.94 -7.86
CA PHE A 251 18.96 -14.16 -8.07
C PHE A 251 19.33 -15.25 -7.07
N ALA A 252 20.62 -15.37 -6.72
CA ALA A 252 21.11 -16.33 -5.72
C ALA A 252 20.45 -16.04 -4.37
N SER A 253 20.52 -14.80 -3.91
CA SER A 253 19.87 -14.38 -2.66
C SER A 253 18.34 -14.49 -2.70
N ARG A 254 17.71 -14.16 -3.84
CA ARG A 254 16.24 -14.22 -3.94
C ARG A 254 15.70 -15.65 -3.97
N LEU A 255 16.39 -16.56 -4.65
CA LEU A 255 15.94 -17.94 -4.88
C LEU A 255 16.49 -18.94 -3.86
N GLY A 256 17.54 -18.57 -3.11
CA GLY A 256 18.32 -19.50 -2.29
C GLY A 256 19.06 -20.53 -3.15
N TYR A 257 19.56 -20.10 -4.31
CA TYR A 257 20.27 -20.95 -5.28
C TYR A 257 21.76 -20.67 -5.22
N THR A 258 22.60 -21.68 -5.47
CA THR A 258 24.06 -21.52 -5.53
C THR A 258 24.51 -21.15 -6.94
N ILE A 259 25.51 -20.28 -7.08
CA ILE A 259 26.09 -19.93 -8.39
C ILE A 259 27.13 -21.02 -8.79
N GLU A 260 27.12 -21.43 -10.06
CA GLU A 260 28.08 -22.41 -10.60
C GLU A 260 29.54 -21.93 -10.49
N ALA A 261 30.49 -22.84 -10.29
CA ALA A 261 31.89 -22.52 -10.04
C ALA A 261 32.54 -21.69 -11.17
N GLU A 262 32.33 -22.08 -12.43
CA GLU A 262 32.87 -21.35 -13.60
C GLU A 262 32.32 -19.91 -13.68
N VAL A 263 31.07 -19.72 -13.26
CA VAL A 263 30.43 -18.40 -13.20
C VAL A 263 31.05 -17.54 -12.09
N LEU A 264 31.35 -18.13 -10.93
CA LEU A 264 32.05 -17.44 -9.84
C LEU A 264 33.49 -17.06 -10.22
N GLU A 265 34.19 -17.94 -10.95
CA GLU A 265 35.55 -17.69 -11.45
C GLU A 265 35.56 -16.54 -12.47
N ALA A 266 34.63 -16.53 -13.42
CA ALA A 266 34.49 -15.45 -14.37
C ALA A 266 34.12 -14.11 -13.71
N ALA A 267 33.25 -14.12 -12.70
CA ALA A 267 32.86 -12.93 -11.95
C ALA A 267 34.01 -12.33 -11.12
N ARG A 268 34.96 -13.16 -10.67
CA ARG A 268 36.19 -12.72 -9.95
C ARG A 268 37.24 -12.12 -10.87
N ASN A 269 37.13 -12.29 -12.18
CA ASN A 269 38.15 -11.83 -13.12
C ASN A 269 38.32 -10.29 -13.06
N PRO A 270 39.55 -9.77 -12.92
CA PRO A 270 39.82 -8.33 -12.86
C PRO A 270 39.25 -7.54 -14.05
N ASP A 271 39.27 -8.10 -15.26
CA ASP A 271 38.75 -7.46 -16.47
C ASP A 271 37.24 -7.19 -16.35
N ILE A 272 36.51 -8.12 -15.72
CA ILE A 272 35.06 -8.01 -15.52
C ILE A 272 34.75 -6.96 -14.45
N LYS A 273 35.56 -6.88 -13.38
CA LYS A 273 35.43 -5.83 -12.36
C LYS A 273 35.66 -4.45 -12.96
N GLU A 274 36.68 -4.32 -13.80
CA GLU A 274 36.96 -3.06 -14.50
C GLU A 274 35.86 -2.71 -15.51
N ALA A 275 35.35 -3.69 -16.25
CA ALA A 275 34.20 -3.49 -17.11
C ALA A 275 32.95 -3.06 -16.31
N LEU A 276 32.73 -3.60 -15.11
CA LEU A 276 31.64 -3.19 -14.21
C LEU A 276 31.83 -1.75 -13.71
N ARG A 277 33.06 -1.30 -13.43
CA ARG A 277 33.34 0.12 -13.09
C ARG A 277 33.08 1.05 -14.27
N ARG A 278 33.62 0.72 -15.44
CA ARG A 278 33.63 1.58 -16.63
C ARG A 278 32.31 1.62 -17.39
N LYS A 279 31.67 0.47 -17.63
CA LYS A 279 30.50 0.34 -18.53
C LYS A 279 29.16 0.57 -17.83
N ILE A 280 29.08 0.40 -16.51
CA ILE A 280 27.81 0.40 -15.77
C ILE A 280 27.71 1.64 -14.88
N SER A 281 26.60 2.37 -15.02
CA SER A 281 26.32 3.54 -14.18
C SER A 281 26.05 3.13 -12.73
N ARG A 282 26.42 4.00 -11.79
CA ARG A 282 26.30 3.75 -10.35
C ARG A 282 24.83 3.61 -9.92
N GLU A 283 23.91 4.28 -10.60
CA GLU A 283 22.46 4.15 -10.38
C GLU A 283 21.99 2.72 -10.63
N ARG A 284 22.49 2.06 -11.69
CA ARG A 284 22.10 0.67 -11.99
C ARG A 284 22.68 -0.32 -11.00
N VAL A 285 23.91 -0.07 -10.53
CA VAL A 285 24.53 -0.84 -9.43
C VAL A 285 23.66 -0.73 -8.18
N GLY A 286 23.29 0.49 -7.80
CA GLY A 286 22.41 0.79 -6.67
C GLY A 286 21.06 0.07 -6.75
N VAL A 287 20.39 0.10 -7.90
CA VAL A 287 19.09 -0.57 -8.10
C VAL A 287 19.17 -2.09 -7.93
N GLU A 288 20.21 -2.74 -8.47
CA GLU A 288 20.35 -4.20 -8.30
C GLU A 288 20.72 -4.56 -6.84
N LEU A 289 21.57 -3.77 -6.19
CA LEU A 289 21.93 -3.96 -4.78
C LEU A 289 20.72 -3.73 -3.85
N GLU A 290 19.95 -2.66 -4.04
CA GLU A 290 18.73 -2.38 -3.27
C GLU A 290 17.73 -3.53 -3.39
N LYS A 291 17.52 -4.06 -4.60
CA LYS A 291 16.65 -5.23 -4.79
C LYS A 291 17.21 -6.51 -4.16
N ALA A 292 18.52 -6.65 -4.03
CA ALA A 292 19.13 -7.78 -3.34
C ALA A 292 18.97 -7.64 -1.82
N LEU A 293 19.18 -6.44 -1.27
CA LEU A 293 19.10 -6.16 0.18
C LEU A 293 17.66 -6.05 0.72
N THR A 294 16.69 -5.80 -0.15
CA THR A 294 15.24 -5.86 0.19
C THR A 294 14.64 -7.24 -0.10
N GLY A 295 15.44 -8.15 -0.67
CA GLY A 295 15.06 -9.52 -0.97
C GLY A 295 14.95 -10.41 0.28
N PRO A 296 14.66 -11.70 0.10
CA PRO A 296 14.51 -12.65 1.20
C PRO A 296 15.81 -12.99 1.93
N ASP A 297 16.96 -12.93 1.26
CA ASP A 297 18.27 -13.26 1.88
C ASP A 297 19.35 -12.20 1.59
N PRO A 298 19.31 -11.03 2.26
CA PRO A 298 20.34 -9.99 2.10
C PRO A 298 21.73 -10.43 2.56
N HIS A 299 21.80 -11.40 3.48
CA HIS A 299 23.05 -11.98 3.99
C HIS A 299 23.83 -12.63 2.85
N GLU A 300 23.19 -13.54 2.11
CA GLU A 300 23.81 -14.22 0.97
C GLU A 300 24.28 -13.22 -0.11
N ALA A 301 23.52 -12.14 -0.33
CA ALA A 301 23.90 -11.12 -1.30
C ALA A 301 25.22 -10.43 -0.92
N LEU A 302 25.38 -9.99 0.33
CA LEU A 302 26.61 -9.34 0.80
C LEU A 302 27.76 -10.34 0.93
N ARG A 303 27.48 -11.58 1.33
CA ARG A 303 28.46 -12.67 1.37
C ARG A 303 29.06 -12.95 -0.01
N LEU A 304 28.22 -13.01 -1.06
CA LEU A 304 28.70 -13.15 -2.44
C LEU A 304 29.50 -11.94 -2.93
N VAL A 305 29.12 -10.72 -2.51
CA VAL A 305 29.91 -9.51 -2.82
C VAL A 305 31.31 -9.59 -2.19
N PHE A 306 31.41 -10.10 -0.96
CA PHE A 306 32.69 -10.34 -0.29
C PHE A 306 33.49 -11.43 -1.01
N ASP A 307 32.91 -12.62 -1.20
CA ASP A 307 33.59 -13.75 -1.82
C ASP A 307 34.13 -13.40 -3.22
N LEU A 308 33.35 -12.67 -4.02
CA LEU A 308 33.74 -12.29 -5.39
C LEU A 308 34.73 -11.12 -5.44
N ASP A 309 35.19 -10.62 -4.28
CA ASP A 309 36.08 -9.46 -4.15
C ASP A 309 35.51 -8.24 -4.92
N LEU A 310 34.20 -8.00 -4.78
CA LEU A 310 33.46 -6.94 -5.46
C LEU A 310 33.23 -5.70 -4.58
N TYR A 311 33.62 -5.73 -3.30
CA TYR A 311 33.37 -4.63 -2.35
C TYR A 311 33.83 -3.28 -2.90
N GLU A 312 35.12 -3.13 -3.22
CA GLU A 312 35.69 -1.89 -3.79
C GLU A 312 35.22 -1.58 -5.22
N THR A 313 34.51 -2.50 -5.87
CA THR A 313 33.92 -2.28 -7.19
C THR A 313 32.53 -1.65 -7.08
N ILE A 314 31.81 -1.97 -6.01
CA ILE A 314 30.44 -1.52 -5.73
C ILE A 314 30.45 -0.27 -4.84
N PHE A 315 31.21 -0.34 -3.75
CA PHE A 315 31.31 0.72 -2.74
C PHE A 315 32.60 1.50 -2.97
N SER A 316 32.61 2.36 -3.98
CA SER A 316 33.70 3.32 -4.22
C SER A 316 33.14 4.62 -4.81
N ASP A 317 33.83 5.74 -4.61
CA ASP A 317 33.42 7.02 -5.18
C ASP A 317 34.08 7.23 -6.55
N PRO A 318 33.36 7.10 -7.67
CA PRO A 318 33.97 7.27 -9.00
C PRO A 318 34.46 8.70 -9.28
N ALA A 319 34.11 9.69 -8.45
CA ALA A 319 34.56 11.08 -8.61
C ALA A 319 35.97 11.33 -8.04
N VAL A 320 36.50 10.39 -7.25
CA VAL A 320 37.84 10.46 -6.66
C VAL A 320 38.80 9.62 -7.50
N ALA A 321 40.03 10.09 -7.69
CA ALA A 321 41.04 9.32 -8.40
C ALA A 321 41.43 8.09 -7.55
N ASP A 322 41.71 6.96 -8.18
CA ASP A 322 42.01 5.70 -7.44
C ASP A 322 43.14 5.84 -6.42
N VAL A 323 44.10 6.74 -6.67
CA VAL A 323 45.22 7.03 -5.77
C VAL A 323 44.82 7.78 -4.49
N ASP A 324 43.67 8.46 -4.51
CA ASP A 324 43.13 9.27 -3.42
C ASP A 324 41.97 8.55 -2.69
N HIS A 325 41.63 7.31 -3.10
CA HIS A 325 40.64 6.50 -2.42
C HIS A 325 41.11 6.08 -1.03
N TYR A 326 40.22 6.26 -0.05
CA TYR A 326 40.37 5.56 1.23
C TYR A 326 40.18 4.06 0.99
N SER A 327 41.17 3.26 1.38
CA SER A 327 41.08 1.80 1.33
C SER A 327 40.22 1.32 2.51
N PRO A 328 39.02 0.74 2.24
CA PRO A 328 38.13 0.27 3.28
C PRO A 328 38.71 -0.97 3.98
N ASP A 329 38.55 -1.05 5.30
CA ASP A 329 38.97 -2.23 6.06
C ASP A 329 37.85 -3.29 6.04
N VAL A 330 38.00 -4.22 5.10
CA VAL A 330 37.09 -5.35 4.93
C VAL A 330 37.40 -6.52 5.88
N ASP A 331 38.45 -6.44 6.69
CA ASP A 331 38.78 -7.48 7.66
C ASP A 331 37.66 -7.60 8.71
N GLY A 332 37.13 -8.81 8.87
CA GLY A 332 36.01 -9.07 9.77
C GLY A 332 34.63 -8.64 9.23
N TRP A 333 34.53 -8.12 8.01
CA TRP A 333 33.23 -7.73 7.42
C TRP A 333 32.29 -8.93 7.28
N GLN A 334 32.82 -10.12 6.96
CA GLN A 334 32.03 -11.36 6.94
C GLN A 334 31.42 -11.66 8.32
N ILE A 335 32.19 -11.50 9.40
CA ILE A 335 31.71 -11.71 10.79
C ILE A 335 30.59 -10.71 11.13
N VAL A 336 30.71 -9.46 10.65
CA VAL A 336 29.66 -8.43 10.83
C VAL A 336 28.37 -8.82 10.13
N ILE A 337 28.45 -9.29 8.88
CA ILE A 337 27.30 -9.73 8.09
C ILE A 337 26.65 -10.97 8.72
N ASP A 338 27.45 -11.93 9.16
CA ASP A 338 27.00 -13.16 9.84
C ASP A 338 26.29 -12.81 11.16
N ALA A 339 26.91 -11.98 12.00
CA ALA A 339 26.34 -11.55 13.27
C ALA A 339 25.01 -10.79 13.08
N LEU A 340 24.91 -9.91 12.07
CA LEU A 340 23.65 -9.23 11.78
C LEU A 340 22.56 -10.24 11.35
N SER A 341 22.92 -11.23 10.53
CA SER A 341 22.00 -12.29 10.11
C SER A 341 21.48 -13.07 11.32
N ASP A 342 22.38 -13.48 12.21
CA ASP A 342 22.04 -14.22 13.44
C ASP A 342 21.12 -13.40 14.34
N VAL A 343 21.42 -12.11 14.55
CA VAL A 343 20.57 -11.20 15.35
C VAL A 343 19.17 -11.07 14.74
N LEU A 344 19.06 -10.90 13.42
CA LEU A 344 17.78 -10.71 12.74
C LEU A 344 16.95 -12.00 12.65
N ASN A 345 17.60 -13.16 12.49
CA ASN A 345 16.93 -14.45 12.30
C ASN A 345 16.56 -15.14 13.62
N ASN A 346 17.41 -15.04 14.66
CA ASN A 346 17.15 -15.67 15.96
C ASN A 346 16.08 -14.92 16.77
N GLY A 347 15.75 -13.69 16.36
CA GLY A 347 14.83 -12.81 17.07
C GLY A 347 15.40 -12.35 18.42
N GLY A 348 14.55 -11.75 19.24
CA GLY A 348 14.91 -11.28 20.58
C GLY A 348 15.13 -9.77 20.65
N THR A 349 15.61 -9.32 21.80
CA THR A 349 15.53 -7.91 22.21
C THR A 349 16.10 -6.93 21.18
N ILE A 350 17.20 -7.27 20.50
CA ILE A 350 17.80 -6.38 19.50
C ILE A 350 16.91 -6.29 18.26
N ALA A 351 16.55 -7.41 17.63
CA ALA A 351 15.69 -7.43 16.44
C ALA A 351 14.32 -6.79 16.74
N ASP A 352 13.69 -7.19 17.86
CA ASP A 352 12.34 -6.77 18.24
C ASP A 352 12.23 -5.27 18.58
N ASN A 353 13.34 -4.61 18.91
CA ASN A 353 13.34 -3.18 19.29
C ASN A 353 14.04 -2.27 18.29
N LEU A 354 15.06 -2.77 17.56
CA LEU A 354 15.90 -1.98 16.67
C LEU A 354 15.67 -2.24 15.18
N ALA A 355 15.13 -3.40 14.81
CA ALA A 355 14.92 -3.83 13.41
C ALA A 355 13.52 -4.42 13.21
N ARG A 356 12.50 -3.64 13.57
CA ARG A 356 11.11 -4.09 13.79
C ARG A 356 10.34 -4.39 12.52
N ASP A 357 10.70 -3.70 11.45
CA ASP A 357 10.06 -3.82 10.16
C ASP A 357 11.09 -3.96 9.03
N LYS A 358 10.60 -4.28 7.83
CA LYS A 358 11.44 -4.50 6.66
C LYS A 358 12.28 -3.27 6.28
N GLU A 359 11.84 -2.07 6.63
CA GLU A 359 12.59 -0.84 6.33
C GLU A 359 13.75 -0.67 7.32
N GLU A 360 13.53 -0.90 8.62
CA GLU A 360 14.60 -0.89 9.62
C GLU A 360 15.62 -2.03 9.37
N GLN A 361 15.17 -3.21 8.95
CA GLN A 361 16.04 -4.32 8.53
C GLN A 361 16.88 -3.95 7.30
N TYR A 362 16.27 -3.31 6.30
CA TYR A 362 16.98 -2.80 5.13
C TYR A 362 18.05 -1.76 5.52
N PHE A 363 17.74 -0.84 6.45
CA PHE A 363 18.74 0.08 6.96
C PHE A 363 19.87 -0.64 7.70
N ALA A 364 19.58 -1.67 8.48
CA ALA A 364 20.61 -2.46 9.15
C ALA A 364 21.59 -3.10 8.16
N TRP A 365 21.10 -3.65 7.04
CA TRP A 365 21.95 -4.20 5.98
C TRP A 365 22.77 -3.13 5.25
N GLN A 366 22.19 -1.96 4.99
CA GLN A 366 22.92 -0.82 4.41
C GLN A 366 24.02 -0.31 5.36
N LEU A 367 23.75 -0.31 6.67
CA LEU A 367 24.73 0.06 7.69
C LEU A 367 25.85 -0.97 7.80
N ALA A 368 25.53 -2.27 7.78
CA ALA A 368 26.51 -3.35 7.73
C ALA A 368 27.42 -3.25 6.50
N ALA A 369 26.86 -2.90 5.33
CA ALA A 369 27.63 -2.66 4.12
C ALA A 369 28.65 -1.51 4.29
N MET A 370 28.39 -0.55 5.18
CA MET A 370 29.25 0.62 5.40
C MET A 370 30.25 0.49 6.55
N VAL A 371 30.23 -0.61 7.30
CA VAL A 371 31.18 -0.86 8.40
C VAL A 371 32.64 -0.86 7.96
N PRO A 372 33.03 -1.32 6.76
CA PRO A 372 34.42 -1.22 6.31
C PRO A 372 34.97 0.22 6.18
N TYR A 373 34.10 1.23 6.18
CA TYR A 373 34.48 2.65 6.20
C TYR A 373 34.51 3.27 7.60
N ARG A 374 34.38 2.48 8.68
CA ARG A 374 34.31 2.95 10.07
C ARG A 374 35.50 3.82 10.51
N ASP A 375 36.70 3.49 10.02
CA ASP A 375 37.96 4.19 10.36
C ASP A 375 38.31 5.29 9.36
N ALA A 376 37.41 5.61 8.43
CA ALA A 376 37.66 6.64 7.43
C ALA A 376 37.76 8.02 8.10
N PRO A 377 38.76 8.85 7.73
CA PRO A 377 38.97 10.14 8.37
C PRO A 377 37.79 11.07 8.11
N ASN A 378 37.35 11.78 9.15
CA ASN A 378 36.35 12.82 8.98
C ASN A 378 36.96 13.99 8.20
N PRO A 379 36.34 14.42 7.08
CA PRO A 379 36.91 15.48 6.25
C PRO A 379 36.96 16.80 7.02
N VAL A 380 38.13 17.44 6.97
CA VAL A 380 38.42 18.67 7.72
C VAL A 380 37.70 19.86 7.08
N GLN A 381 37.12 20.72 7.91
CA GLN A 381 36.54 21.98 7.44
C GLN A 381 37.64 22.91 6.91
N THR A 382 37.70 23.08 5.59
CA THR A 382 38.69 23.94 4.92
C THR A 382 38.33 25.43 4.94
N ASP A 383 37.04 25.76 5.05
CA ASP A 383 36.51 27.14 5.14
C ASP A 383 35.61 27.29 6.38
N PRO A 384 35.93 28.19 7.33
CA PRO A 384 35.13 28.45 8.53
C PRO A 384 33.66 28.81 8.25
N ASN A 385 33.37 29.36 7.06
CA ASN A 385 32.02 29.78 6.67
C ASN A 385 31.21 28.69 5.94
N ARG A 386 31.82 27.55 5.59
CA ARG A 386 31.14 26.41 4.94
C ARG A 386 31.06 25.23 5.88
N LYS A 387 29.94 24.49 5.83
CA LYS A 387 29.78 23.25 6.61
C LYS A 387 30.88 22.25 6.20
N PRO A 388 31.39 21.44 7.13
CA PRO A 388 32.34 20.38 6.80
C PRO A 388 31.72 19.43 5.77
N PRO A 389 32.53 18.81 4.90
CA PRO A 389 32.05 17.79 3.98
C PRO A 389 31.44 16.61 4.74
N PRO A 390 30.55 15.82 4.12
CA PRO A 390 30.02 14.62 4.75
C PRO A 390 31.13 13.57 4.96
N PRO A 391 31.02 12.68 5.97
CA PRO A 391 31.94 11.55 6.16
C PRO A 391 32.09 10.70 4.90
N VAL A 392 33.26 10.07 4.73
CA VAL A 392 33.59 9.28 3.53
C VAL A 392 32.54 8.21 3.23
N ALA A 393 32.07 7.47 4.24
CA ALA A 393 31.03 6.46 4.08
C ALA A 393 29.73 7.02 3.43
N VAL A 394 29.37 8.26 3.77
CA VAL A 394 28.19 8.93 3.21
C VAL A 394 28.43 9.32 1.75
N THR A 395 29.63 9.80 1.42
CA THR A 395 30.01 10.12 0.04
C THR A 395 30.02 8.86 -0.83
N VAL A 396 30.62 7.76 -0.35
CA VAL A 396 30.66 6.48 -1.07
C VAL A 396 29.26 5.95 -1.36
N VAL A 397 28.32 6.08 -0.42
CA VAL A 397 26.95 5.62 -0.66
C VAL A 397 26.17 6.52 -1.61
N LYS A 398 26.43 7.84 -1.55
CA LYS A 398 25.82 8.79 -2.47
C LYS A 398 26.35 8.68 -3.89
N GLU A 399 27.64 8.47 -4.07
CA GLU A 399 28.26 8.49 -5.39
C GLU A 399 28.45 7.09 -5.97
N GLY A 400 28.82 6.11 -5.14
CA GLY A 400 29.10 4.73 -5.54
C GLY A 400 27.86 3.88 -5.82
N ILE A 401 26.79 4.03 -5.04
CA ILE A 401 25.53 3.29 -5.27
C ILE A 401 24.32 4.20 -5.48
N LYS A 402 24.52 5.53 -5.52
CA LYS A 402 23.45 6.52 -5.76
C LYS A 402 22.24 6.32 -4.84
N ALA A 403 22.51 6.02 -3.57
CA ALA A 403 21.45 5.76 -2.60
C ALA A 403 20.58 6.98 -2.35
N THR A 404 19.38 6.75 -1.84
CA THR A 404 18.43 7.82 -1.52
C THR A 404 18.95 8.74 -0.43
N ASN A 405 18.44 9.98 -0.40
CA ASN A 405 18.76 10.94 0.66
C ASN A 405 18.47 10.39 2.05
N ARG A 406 17.38 9.61 2.21
CA ARG A 406 17.00 9.01 3.48
C ARG A 406 18.04 8.01 3.98
N VAL A 407 18.52 7.10 3.12
CA VAL A 407 19.59 6.15 3.46
C VAL A 407 20.87 6.92 3.84
N SER A 408 21.22 7.93 3.03
CA SER A 408 22.39 8.77 3.28
C SER A 408 22.34 9.50 4.62
N ASP A 409 21.17 10.03 5.01
CA ASP A 409 20.96 10.75 6.27
C ASP A 409 21.05 9.81 7.49
N VAL A 410 20.54 8.57 7.36
CA VAL A 410 20.67 7.53 8.39
C VAL A 410 22.13 7.15 8.60
N ILE A 411 22.88 6.90 7.52
CA ILE A 411 24.31 6.56 7.61
C ILE A 411 25.10 7.73 8.20
N HIS A 412 24.83 8.96 7.75
CA HIS A 412 25.47 10.16 8.28
C HIS A 412 25.26 10.31 9.78
N ALA A 413 24.02 10.14 10.27
CA ALA A 413 23.74 10.21 11.70
C ALA A 413 24.42 9.06 12.48
N SER A 414 24.47 7.87 11.89
CA SER A 414 25.07 6.68 12.51
C SER A 414 26.57 6.84 12.68
N VAL A 415 27.29 7.21 11.62
CA VAL A 415 28.75 7.47 11.68
C VAL A 415 29.09 8.60 12.65
N ARG A 416 28.29 9.68 12.67
CA ARG A 416 28.56 10.83 13.52
C ARG A 416 28.38 10.51 15.02
N ASN A 417 27.35 9.76 15.36
CA ASN A 417 26.96 9.53 16.75
C ASN A 417 27.52 8.22 17.32
N GLU A 418 28.15 7.37 16.50
CA GLU A 418 28.74 6.09 16.91
C GLU A 418 29.60 6.19 18.18
N PRO A 419 30.57 7.13 18.31
CA PRO A 419 31.44 7.15 19.49
C PRO A 419 30.69 7.52 20.77
N GLU A 420 29.64 8.35 20.67
CA GLU A 420 28.78 8.70 21.81
C GLU A 420 27.92 7.51 22.24
N ILE A 421 27.37 6.77 21.27
CA ILE A 421 26.53 5.59 21.52
C ILE A 421 27.37 4.47 22.16
N SER A 422 28.46 4.06 21.51
CA SER A 422 29.35 3.00 22.00
C SER A 422 29.86 3.33 23.41
N GLY A 423 30.29 4.57 23.64
CA GLY A 423 30.74 5.04 24.94
C GLY A 423 29.65 5.08 26.02
N LEU A 424 28.39 5.36 25.67
CA LEU A 424 27.28 5.29 26.62
C LEU A 424 26.92 3.85 26.97
N VAL A 425 26.88 2.97 25.96
CA VAL A 425 26.63 1.53 26.12
C VAL A 425 27.69 0.90 27.02
N ASP A 426 28.98 1.23 26.83
CA ASP A 426 30.08 0.77 27.68
C ASP A 426 29.91 1.19 29.14
N LYS A 427 29.68 2.49 29.39
CA LYS A 427 29.50 3.01 30.74
C LYS A 427 28.30 2.38 31.44
N LEU A 428 27.20 2.18 30.71
CA LEU A 428 25.99 1.54 31.23
C LEU A 428 26.26 0.10 31.63
N TYR A 429 26.91 -0.66 30.73
CA TYR A 429 27.21 -2.07 30.96
C TYR A 429 28.20 -2.28 32.11
N ASP A 430 29.27 -1.48 32.16
CA ASP A 430 30.24 -1.52 33.27
C ASP A 430 29.59 -1.20 34.61
N ARG A 431 28.68 -0.23 34.65
CA ARG A 431 27.93 0.13 35.87
C ARG A 431 27.01 -1.01 36.32
N LYS A 432 26.28 -1.65 35.42
CA LYS A 432 25.45 -2.83 35.75
C LYS A 432 26.30 -4.03 36.21
N ARG A 433 27.48 -4.21 35.64
CA ARG A 433 28.40 -5.31 36.01
C ARG A 433 29.11 -5.07 37.35
N ARG A 434 29.36 -3.82 37.73
CA ARG A 434 30.09 -3.43 38.95
C ARG A 434 29.34 -2.36 39.75
N PRO A 435 28.23 -2.71 40.43
CA PRO A 435 27.40 -1.74 41.15
C PRO A 435 28.13 -1.07 42.33
N ASP A 436 29.13 -1.73 42.92
CA ASP A 436 29.84 -1.25 44.12
C ASP A 436 31.00 -0.28 43.81
N LYS A 437 31.30 -0.02 42.53
CA LYS A 437 32.42 0.85 42.13
C LYS A 437 31.98 2.31 42.04
N SER A 438 32.63 3.19 42.79
CA SER A 438 32.52 4.65 42.65
C SER A 438 32.91 5.07 41.22
N PHE A 439 32.01 5.76 40.52
CA PHE A 439 32.24 6.33 39.19
C PHE A 439 32.20 7.85 39.26
N ASP A 440 33.18 8.50 38.62
CA ASP A 440 33.18 9.95 38.43
C ASP A 440 32.34 10.30 37.19
N GLY A 441 31.26 11.08 37.36
CA GLY A 441 30.42 11.57 36.26
C GLY A 441 28.91 11.33 36.44
N GLU A 442 28.14 11.60 35.38
CA GLU A 442 26.68 11.37 35.33
C GLU A 442 26.33 9.88 35.34
N ASP A 443 25.17 9.53 35.91
CA ASP A 443 24.69 8.15 35.96
C ASP A 443 24.24 7.67 34.57
N ALA A 444 25.07 6.84 33.92
CA ALA A 444 24.77 6.25 32.60
C ALA A 444 23.55 5.31 32.57
N THR A 445 23.02 4.91 33.73
CA THR A 445 21.77 4.13 33.85
C THR A 445 20.54 5.00 34.09
N ALA A 446 20.73 6.31 34.36
CA ALA A 446 19.65 7.22 34.68
C ALA A 446 18.79 7.57 33.46
N ARG A 447 17.50 7.79 33.71
CA ARG A 447 16.48 8.05 32.70
C ARG A 447 16.75 9.31 31.90
N ASP A 448 17.13 10.39 32.58
CA ASP A 448 17.44 11.68 31.97
C ASP A 448 18.66 11.59 31.07
N VAL A 449 19.73 10.91 31.50
CA VAL A 449 20.95 10.73 30.69
C VAL A 449 20.65 9.99 29.39
N ILE A 450 20.00 8.81 29.47
CA ILE A 450 19.66 8.00 28.30
C ILE A 450 18.61 8.71 27.43
N GLY A 451 17.58 9.30 28.04
CA GLY A 451 16.52 9.99 27.31
C GLY A 451 17.03 11.20 26.55
N MET A 452 17.94 11.98 27.14
CA MET A 452 18.58 13.11 26.48
C MET A 452 19.53 12.66 25.38
N ALA A 453 20.27 11.57 25.56
CA ALA A 453 21.11 10.99 24.52
C ALA A 453 20.28 10.57 23.30
N ILE A 454 19.19 9.81 23.49
CA ILE A 454 18.30 9.40 22.39
C ILE A 454 17.67 10.62 21.69
N ARG A 455 17.30 11.67 22.43
CA ARG A 455 16.81 12.92 21.83
C ARG A 455 17.86 13.62 20.96
N ARG A 456 19.14 13.62 21.37
CA ARG A 456 20.25 14.15 20.55
C ARG A 456 20.48 13.31 19.30
N TRP A 457 20.35 12.00 19.41
CA TRP A 457 20.50 11.07 18.29
C TRP A 457 19.38 11.20 17.26
N GLY A 458 18.17 11.57 17.70
CA GLY A 458 17.05 11.86 16.82
C GLY A 458 16.35 10.60 16.30
N ALA A 459 15.40 10.77 15.37
CA ALA A 459 14.38 9.75 15.06
C ALA A 459 14.94 8.39 14.60
N THR A 460 16.15 8.38 14.06
CA THR A 460 16.83 7.19 13.52
C THR A 460 17.76 6.52 14.53
N TRP A 461 17.68 6.87 15.82
CA TRP A 461 18.57 6.36 16.87
C TRP A 461 18.70 4.83 16.90
N ARG A 462 17.62 4.10 16.56
CA ARG A 462 17.62 2.63 16.51
C ARG A 462 18.66 2.11 15.52
N SER A 463 18.63 2.62 14.29
CA SER A 463 19.62 2.29 13.25
C SER A 463 21.04 2.71 13.65
N GLN A 464 21.18 3.83 14.37
CA GLN A 464 22.49 4.29 14.85
C GLN A 464 23.06 3.35 15.93
N VAL A 465 22.22 2.80 16.81
CA VAL A 465 22.62 1.79 17.80
C VAL A 465 23.01 0.47 17.12
N VAL A 466 22.27 0.05 16.08
CA VAL A 466 22.67 -1.11 15.27
C VAL A 466 24.04 -0.88 14.64
N TYR A 467 24.29 0.28 14.03
CA TYR A 467 25.60 0.58 13.45
C TYR A 467 26.73 0.54 14.48
N ALA A 468 26.53 1.14 15.66
CA ALA A 468 27.52 1.11 16.74
C ALA A 468 27.87 -0.31 17.19
N MET A 469 26.86 -1.18 17.32
CA MET A 469 27.06 -2.60 17.61
C MET A 469 27.90 -3.30 16.52
N LEU A 470 27.58 -3.05 15.25
CA LEU A 470 28.29 -3.66 14.12
C LEU A 470 29.74 -3.16 14.00
N VAL A 471 29.99 -1.88 14.26
CA VAL A 471 31.34 -1.30 14.31
C VAL A 471 32.17 -1.94 15.42
N GLU A 472 31.56 -2.16 16.59
CA GLU A 472 32.26 -2.81 17.69
C GLU A 472 32.57 -4.28 17.44
N ILE A 473 31.65 -5.01 16.76
CA ILE A 473 31.87 -6.38 16.30
C ILE A 473 33.05 -6.43 15.32
N ALA A 474 33.10 -5.50 14.36
CA ALA A 474 34.21 -5.41 13.41
C ALA A 474 35.56 -5.19 14.12
N ASN A 475 35.58 -4.34 15.15
CA ASN A 475 36.77 -4.03 15.94
C ASN A 475 37.17 -5.17 16.91
N ASN A 476 36.22 -6.01 17.35
CA ASN A 476 36.41 -7.05 18.36
C ASN A 476 35.83 -8.41 17.92
N GLN A 477 36.34 -8.92 16.80
CA GLN A 477 35.86 -10.11 16.08
C GLN A 477 35.68 -11.39 16.92
N VAL A 478 36.37 -11.52 18.06
CA VAL A 478 36.33 -12.72 18.92
C VAL A 478 35.21 -12.66 19.98
N GLN A 479 34.61 -11.48 20.22
CA GLN A 479 33.69 -11.26 21.34
C GLN A 479 32.25 -10.96 20.91
N VAL A 480 31.80 -11.48 19.77
CA VAL A 480 30.47 -11.23 19.20
C VAL A 480 29.35 -11.41 20.22
N GLU A 481 29.26 -12.58 20.88
CA GLU A 481 28.23 -12.84 21.89
C GLU A 481 28.28 -11.88 23.08
N ALA A 482 29.47 -11.44 23.49
CA ALA A 482 29.62 -10.53 24.61
C ALA A 482 29.14 -9.11 24.24
N ILE A 483 29.40 -8.69 23.00
CA ILE A 483 28.92 -7.42 22.45
C ILE A 483 27.40 -7.46 22.29
N GLU A 484 26.84 -8.52 21.74
CA GLU A 484 25.38 -8.68 21.64
C GLU A 484 24.69 -8.60 23.00
N ARG A 485 25.23 -9.27 24.04
CA ARG A 485 24.71 -9.17 25.41
C ARG A 485 24.81 -7.75 25.96
N LYS A 486 25.88 -7.04 25.63
CA LYS A 486 26.09 -5.65 26.05
C LYS A 486 25.02 -4.73 25.47
N TYR A 487 24.77 -4.80 24.16
CA TYR A 487 23.73 -4.00 23.50
C TYR A 487 22.32 -4.43 23.91
N THR A 488 22.09 -5.73 24.11
CA THR A 488 20.84 -6.24 24.69
C THR A 488 20.56 -5.60 26.05
N THR A 489 21.56 -5.56 26.94
CA THR A 489 21.44 -4.94 28.27
C THR A 489 21.11 -3.43 28.20
N PHE A 490 21.65 -2.74 27.20
CA PHE A 490 21.34 -1.33 26.93
C PHE A 490 19.87 -1.17 26.51
N ILE A 491 19.39 -1.97 25.55
CA ILE A 491 18.00 -1.91 25.08
C ILE A 491 17.00 -2.30 26.19
N GLU A 492 17.31 -3.31 26.99
CA GLU A 492 16.51 -3.66 28.16
C GLU A 492 16.44 -2.50 29.16
N GLN A 493 17.53 -1.76 29.35
CA GLN A 493 17.51 -0.57 30.20
C GLN A 493 16.61 0.53 29.60
N VAL A 494 16.75 0.82 28.30
CA VAL A 494 15.90 1.80 27.59
C VAL A 494 14.41 1.41 27.70
N ALA A 495 14.09 0.12 27.56
CA ALA A 495 12.75 -0.42 27.70
C ALA A 495 12.22 -0.32 29.13
N SER A 496 13.02 -0.70 30.14
CA SER A 496 12.65 -0.61 31.56
C SER A 496 12.36 0.82 32.01
N LEU A 497 13.00 1.78 31.35
CA LEU A 497 12.80 3.21 31.57
C LEU A 497 11.71 3.78 30.66
N SER A 498 10.97 3.00 29.87
CA SER A 498 9.94 3.50 28.94
C SER A 498 10.45 4.63 28.04
N LEU A 499 11.67 4.48 27.51
CA LEU A 499 12.34 5.47 26.66
C LEU A 499 12.40 5.08 25.18
N LEU A 500 11.89 3.91 24.79
CA LEU A 500 11.91 3.42 23.40
C LEU A 500 11.32 4.44 22.41
N ASP A 501 10.27 5.17 22.83
CA ASP A 501 9.61 6.17 22.01
C ASP A 501 9.77 7.60 22.56
N VAL A 502 10.86 7.88 23.28
CA VAL A 502 11.12 9.21 23.88
C VAL A 502 11.08 10.37 22.89
N ILE A 503 11.38 10.10 21.62
CA ILE A 503 11.36 11.10 20.53
C ILE A 503 9.93 11.52 20.17
N SER A 504 8.96 10.63 20.38
CA SER A 504 7.53 10.93 20.19
C SER A 504 6.97 11.79 21.34
N ILE A 505 7.68 11.86 22.47
CA ILE A 505 7.28 12.64 23.63
C ILE A 505 7.70 14.10 23.42
N LYS A 506 6.69 14.99 23.32
CA LYS A 506 6.94 16.44 23.20
C LYS A 506 7.67 16.98 24.45
N PRO A 507 8.65 17.89 24.27
CA PRO A 507 9.23 18.64 25.37
C PRO A 507 8.13 19.39 26.14
N LEU A 508 8.21 19.41 27.48
CA LEU A 508 7.26 20.12 28.33
C LEU A 508 7.34 21.65 28.14
N LEU A 509 8.51 22.15 27.75
CA LEU A 509 8.78 23.55 27.47
C LEU A 509 9.47 23.67 26.11
N ASP A 510 8.94 24.54 25.25
CA ASP A 510 9.61 24.96 24.02
C ASP A 510 10.46 26.23 24.28
N GLY A 511 11.45 26.49 23.43
CA GLY A 511 12.36 27.63 23.61
C GLY A 511 11.65 28.99 23.59
N LYS A 512 10.49 29.09 22.94
CA LYS A 512 9.69 30.33 22.89
C LYS A 512 8.93 30.54 24.20
N ALA A 513 8.36 29.50 24.77
CA ALA A 513 7.68 29.47 26.05
C ALA A 513 8.68 29.77 27.17
N LEU A 514 9.88 29.18 27.11
CA LEU A 514 10.96 29.43 28.07
C LEU A 514 11.46 30.89 27.99
N ALA A 515 11.73 31.40 26.79
CA ALA A 515 12.13 32.81 26.59
C ALA A 515 11.07 33.78 27.11
N LYS A 516 9.79 33.48 26.85
CA LYS A 516 8.65 34.30 27.28
C LYS A 516 8.46 34.24 28.80
N ALA A 517 8.64 33.08 29.42
CA ALA A 517 8.51 32.92 30.87
C ALA A 517 9.65 33.60 31.64
N ILE A 518 10.87 33.59 31.09
CA ILE A 518 12.06 34.16 31.73
C ILE A 518 12.26 35.65 31.36
N GLY A 519 11.58 36.15 30.32
CA GLY A 519 11.69 37.55 29.88
C GLY A 519 13.07 37.88 29.28
N ALA A 520 13.81 36.86 28.82
CA ALA A 520 15.15 37.00 28.25
C ALA A 520 15.15 36.67 26.75
N PRO A 521 15.98 37.36 25.94
CA PRO A 521 16.08 37.07 24.51
C PRO A 521 16.66 35.67 24.26
N PRO A 522 16.25 35.00 23.17
CA PRO A 522 16.79 33.69 22.80
C PRO A 522 18.30 33.74 22.64
N GLY A 523 19.01 32.81 23.27
CA GLY A 523 20.47 32.74 23.24
C GLY A 523 21.02 31.35 23.59
N PRO A 524 22.35 31.17 23.55
CA PRO A 524 23.00 29.86 23.77
C PRO A 524 22.64 29.18 25.10
N TRP A 525 22.37 29.97 26.15
CA TRP A 525 21.95 29.51 27.47
C TRP A 525 20.63 28.72 27.47
N MET A 526 19.79 28.92 26.44
CA MET A 526 18.47 28.29 26.32
C MET A 526 18.56 26.77 26.15
N LYS A 527 19.63 26.28 25.52
CA LYS A 527 19.86 24.84 25.31
C LYS A 527 19.96 24.11 26.65
N ASP A 528 20.85 24.57 27.52
CA ASP A 528 21.07 23.94 28.84
C ASP A 528 19.83 24.04 29.75
N ALA A 529 19.07 25.14 29.63
CA ALA A 529 17.85 25.35 30.40
C ALA A 529 16.68 24.47 29.92
N LEU A 530 16.52 24.27 28.61
CA LEU A 530 15.55 23.33 28.04
C LEU A 530 15.90 21.88 28.38
N ASP A 531 17.18 21.52 28.31
CA ASP A 531 17.66 20.18 28.61
C ASP A 531 17.38 19.78 30.06
N ARG A 532 17.51 20.72 31.01
CA ARG A 532 17.17 20.51 32.44
C ARG A 532 15.68 20.53 32.75
N SER A 533 14.87 21.22 31.95
CA SER A 533 13.41 21.26 32.17
C SER A 533 12.70 20.05 31.57
N ASN A 534 13.27 19.43 30.55
CA ASN A 534 12.71 18.26 29.87
C ASN A 534 13.12 16.93 30.54
N SER A 535 13.98 16.98 31.56
CA SER A 535 14.36 15.82 32.38
C SER A 535 13.38 15.51 33.53
N THR A 536 12.49 16.43 33.89
CA THR A 536 11.45 16.21 34.91
C THR A 536 10.16 15.65 34.31
N ASP A 537 9.71 14.55 34.92
CA ASP A 537 8.58 13.64 34.63
C ASP A 537 7.43 14.14 33.72
N PRO A 538 7.10 13.45 32.62
CA PRO A 538 5.88 13.69 31.87
C PRO A 538 4.78 12.68 32.26
N MET A 539 3.71 13.17 32.89
CA MET A 539 2.41 12.52 32.72
C MET A 539 2.07 12.51 31.23
N ALA A 540 1.84 11.31 30.70
CA ALA A 540 1.57 11.05 29.30
C ALA A 540 0.43 11.91 28.74
N SER A 541 0.73 12.73 27.75
CA SER A 541 -0.26 13.30 26.83
C SER A 541 -0.15 12.57 25.48
N PRO A 542 -1.26 12.14 24.87
CA PRO A 542 -1.23 11.32 23.67
C PRO A 542 -0.61 12.07 22.47
N SER A 543 0.39 11.43 21.84
CA SER A 543 1.21 11.93 20.72
C SER A 543 0.46 12.10 19.38
N SER A 544 -0.84 11.79 19.35
CA SER A 544 -1.68 11.83 18.15
C SER A 544 -2.26 13.23 17.83
N VAL A 545 -2.18 14.20 18.75
CA VAL A 545 -2.91 15.47 18.62
C VAL A 545 -2.05 16.70 19.00
N THR A 546 -2.21 17.79 18.24
CA THR A 546 -1.62 19.12 18.52
C THR A 546 -2.36 19.82 19.66
N GLU A 547 -1.77 20.87 20.28
CA GLU A 547 -2.43 21.68 21.33
C GLU A 547 -3.79 22.27 20.92
N ALA A 548 -4.06 22.37 19.61
CA ALA A 548 -5.33 22.84 19.06
C ALA A 548 -6.34 21.72 18.73
N GLY A 549 -6.08 20.47 19.13
CA GLY A 549 -6.97 19.34 18.84
C GLY A 549 -6.85 18.74 17.44
N ARG A 550 -5.83 19.10 16.65
CA ARG A 550 -5.62 18.58 15.27
C ARG A 550 -4.71 17.36 15.22
N LYS A 551 -5.02 16.40 14.34
CA LYS A 551 -4.16 15.26 13.98
C LYS A 551 -2.83 15.75 13.40
N VAL A 552 -1.71 15.15 13.82
CA VAL A 552 -0.40 15.38 13.19
C VAL A 552 -0.37 14.65 11.85
N THR A 553 -0.56 15.37 10.74
CA THR A 553 -0.60 14.82 9.37
C THR A 553 0.77 14.58 8.74
N THR A 554 1.86 14.81 9.47
CA THR A 554 3.24 14.56 9.00
C THR A 554 3.79 13.18 9.40
N ALA A 555 2.98 12.33 10.04
CA ALA A 555 3.34 10.93 10.22
C ALA A 555 3.12 10.17 8.90
N ALA A 556 4.08 9.32 8.56
CA ALA A 556 4.08 8.44 7.40
C ALA A 556 2.72 7.72 7.19
N LEU A 557 2.47 7.32 5.94
CA LEU A 557 1.33 6.52 5.51
C LEU A 557 0.94 5.46 6.57
N PRO A 558 -0.37 5.21 6.79
CA PRO A 558 -0.79 4.17 7.73
C PRO A 558 -0.14 2.84 7.36
N GLN A 559 0.56 2.23 8.32
CA GLN A 559 1.06 0.86 8.21
C GLN A 559 -0.08 -0.04 7.71
N LYS A 560 0.21 -0.82 6.66
CA LYS A 560 -0.61 -1.99 6.31
C LYS A 560 -0.80 -2.81 7.59
N LEU A 561 -2.05 -3.18 7.89
CA LEU A 561 -2.42 -4.08 8.99
C LEU A 561 -1.44 -5.27 9.05
N SER A 562 -0.48 -5.25 9.98
CA SER A 562 0.15 -6.47 10.47
C SER A 562 -0.74 -7.00 11.59
N LEU A 563 -1.17 -8.25 11.47
CA LEU A 563 -1.75 -9.00 12.58
C LEU A 563 -0.62 -9.27 13.58
N GLN A 564 -0.47 -8.42 14.59
CA GLN A 564 0.47 -8.63 15.70
C GLN A 564 -0.29 -8.69 17.02
N THR A 565 -0.28 -9.89 17.60
CA THR A 565 -0.62 -10.20 18.99
C THR A 565 0.54 -9.78 19.91
N GLU A 566 0.71 -8.49 20.14
CA GLU A 566 1.40 -7.98 21.33
C GLU A 566 0.36 -7.58 22.37
N ASP A 567 0.69 -7.67 23.65
CA ASP A 567 -0.24 -7.43 24.76
C ASP A 567 -0.67 -5.95 24.81
N GLU A 568 -1.69 -5.59 24.02
CA GLU A 568 -2.24 -4.23 23.85
C GLU A 568 -2.60 -3.54 25.17
N THR A 569 -2.72 -4.30 26.25
CA THR A 569 -3.01 -3.79 27.59
C THR A 569 -1.89 -2.91 28.17
N LEU A 570 -0.64 -3.08 27.71
CA LEU A 570 0.52 -2.29 28.14
C LEU A 570 0.63 -0.95 27.41
N THR A 571 0.28 -0.90 26.12
CA THR A 571 0.36 0.31 25.29
C THR A 571 -0.93 1.14 25.32
N LYS A 572 -2.09 0.49 25.58
CA LYS A 572 -3.41 1.12 25.68
C LYS A 572 -4.08 0.66 26.99
N PRO A 573 -3.74 1.28 28.13
CA PRO A 573 -4.21 0.84 29.45
C PRO A 573 -5.75 0.89 29.62
N TRP A 574 -6.44 1.63 28.74
CA TRP A 574 -7.91 1.70 28.67
C TRP A 574 -8.57 0.46 28.01
N LYS A 575 -7.80 -0.43 27.38
CA LYS A 575 -8.32 -1.67 26.76
C LYS A 575 -8.39 -2.88 27.70
N GLY A 576 -7.80 -2.79 28.89
CA GLY A 576 -7.75 -3.89 29.87
C GLY A 576 -8.88 -3.85 30.90
N THR A 577 -9.11 -4.98 31.59
CA THR A 577 -10.11 -5.14 32.67
C THR A 577 -9.93 -4.17 33.84
N LYS A 578 -8.70 -3.67 34.06
CA LYS A 578 -8.38 -2.66 35.09
C LYS A 578 -8.69 -1.22 34.66
N GLY A 579 -8.84 -0.96 33.35
CA GLY A 579 -9.08 0.36 32.76
C GLY A 579 -10.53 0.63 32.32
N ALA A 580 -11.44 -0.31 32.54
CA ALA A 580 -12.84 -0.26 32.07
C ALA A 580 -13.57 1.04 32.49
N PHE A 581 -13.31 1.54 33.69
CA PHE A 581 -13.92 2.78 34.20
C PHE A 581 -13.57 4.02 33.39
N SER A 582 -12.42 4.04 32.71
CA SER A 582 -11.96 5.22 31.96
C SER A 582 -12.89 5.53 30.79
N LEU A 583 -13.42 4.50 30.11
CA LEU A 583 -14.39 4.68 29.03
C LEU A 583 -15.76 5.11 29.56
N ASP A 584 -16.17 4.57 30.71
CA ASP A 584 -17.41 4.97 31.38
C ASP A 584 -17.35 6.42 31.88
N ILE A 585 -16.22 6.85 32.44
CA ILE A 585 -15.97 8.24 32.84
C ILE A 585 -16.00 9.14 31.61
N LEU A 586 -15.29 8.79 30.53
CA LEU A 586 -15.31 9.58 29.30
C LEU A 586 -16.74 9.71 28.74
N ARG A 587 -17.50 8.61 28.72
CA ARG A 587 -18.90 8.61 28.31
C ARG A 587 -19.77 9.47 29.22
N TRP A 588 -19.57 9.41 30.53
CA TRP A 588 -20.29 10.26 31.48
C TRP A 588 -19.96 11.74 31.27
N VAL A 589 -18.68 12.07 31.08
CA VAL A 589 -18.21 13.44 30.80
C VAL A 589 -18.89 13.96 29.54
N VAL A 590 -18.76 13.27 28.41
CA VAL A 590 -19.34 13.70 27.12
C VAL A 590 -20.86 13.92 27.22
N ASN A 591 -21.58 13.05 27.93
CA ASN A 591 -23.02 13.20 28.15
C ASN A 591 -23.43 14.41 29.03
N ARG A 592 -22.49 14.96 29.82
CA ARG A 592 -22.74 16.11 30.71
C ARG A 592 -22.24 17.43 30.14
N LEU A 593 -21.54 17.41 29.02
CA LEU A 593 -21.04 18.61 28.36
C LEU A 593 -22.18 19.42 27.73
N ASP A 594 -22.23 20.72 28.05
CA ASP A 594 -23.12 21.69 27.42
C ASP A 594 -22.36 22.56 26.39
N SER A 595 -23.11 23.36 25.62
CA SER A 595 -22.54 24.17 24.54
C SER A 595 -21.53 25.23 25.00
N LYS A 596 -21.52 25.60 26.29
CA LYS A 596 -20.56 26.55 26.86
C LYS A 596 -19.27 25.84 27.27
N ILE A 597 -19.39 24.74 28.00
CA ILE A 597 -18.26 23.98 28.56
C ILE A 597 -17.47 23.28 27.45
N ILE A 598 -18.14 22.85 26.36
CA ILE A 598 -17.45 22.21 25.22
C ILE A 598 -16.35 23.09 24.66
N ALA A 599 -16.56 24.41 24.55
CA ALA A 599 -15.58 25.33 23.98
C ALA A 599 -14.30 25.44 24.83
N GLU A 600 -14.35 25.07 26.12
CA GLU A 600 -13.21 25.08 27.04
C GLU A 600 -12.54 23.71 27.13
N VAL A 601 -13.31 22.64 27.16
CA VAL A 601 -12.84 21.27 27.49
C VAL A 601 -12.53 20.43 26.24
N TRP A 602 -12.95 20.85 25.04
CA TRP A 602 -12.74 20.10 23.80
C TRP A 602 -11.30 19.65 23.50
N PRO A 603 -10.19 20.36 23.86
CA PRO A 603 -8.84 19.87 23.58
C PRO A 603 -8.49 18.61 24.39
N LEU A 604 -9.21 18.37 25.49
CA LEU A 604 -9.02 17.20 26.36
C LEU A 604 -9.92 16.02 25.95
N VAL A 605 -11.07 16.29 25.34
CA VAL A 605 -12.10 15.27 25.03
C VAL A 605 -11.97 14.72 23.62
N ILE A 606 -11.52 15.53 22.67
CA ILE A 606 -11.38 15.09 21.27
C ILE A 606 -10.27 14.06 21.07
N PRO A 607 -9.05 14.21 21.62
CA PRO A 607 -8.00 13.22 21.41
C PRO A 607 -8.41 11.81 21.83
N PRO A 608 -9.00 11.58 23.03
CA PRO A 608 -9.50 10.25 23.40
C PRO A 608 -10.55 9.70 22.42
N ILE A 609 -11.49 10.53 21.97
CA ILE A 609 -12.53 10.10 21.02
C ILE A 609 -11.92 9.70 19.66
N LEU A 610 -11.01 10.50 19.12
CA LEU A 610 -10.32 10.19 17.86
C LEU A 610 -9.44 8.96 17.99
N THR A 611 -8.75 8.77 19.12
CA THR A 611 -7.97 7.56 19.40
C THR A 611 -8.85 6.31 19.41
N LEU A 612 -10.08 6.38 19.91
CA LEU A 612 -11.04 5.27 19.85
C LEU A 612 -11.50 4.98 18.42
N ILE A 613 -11.75 6.02 17.60
CA ILE A 613 -12.16 5.88 16.20
C ILE A 613 -11.03 5.34 15.32
N ASP A 614 -9.77 5.73 15.59
CA ASP A 614 -8.60 5.28 14.83
C ASP A 614 -8.16 3.85 15.23
N ASP A 615 -8.74 3.24 16.27
CA ASP A 615 -8.38 1.90 16.72
C ASP A 615 -8.73 0.81 15.69
N HIS A 616 -7.95 -0.27 15.58
CA HIS A 616 -8.23 -1.33 14.59
C HIS A 616 -9.42 -2.22 14.98
N GLN A 617 -9.78 -2.32 16.28
CA GLN A 617 -10.88 -3.18 16.73
C GLN A 617 -12.24 -2.47 16.57
N PRO A 618 -13.24 -3.08 15.90
CA PRO A 618 -14.54 -2.44 15.65
C PRO A 618 -15.31 -2.01 16.90
N GLN A 619 -15.15 -2.72 18.02
CA GLN A 619 -15.79 -2.38 19.30
C GLN A 619 -15.39 -0.97 19.80
N TYR A 620 -14.11 -0.61 19.72
CA TYR A 620 -13.63 0.70 20.18
C TYR A 620 -13.98 1.79 19.18
N LYS A 621 -13.93 1.50 17.87
CA LYS A 621 -14.44 2.41 16.84
C LYS A 621 -15.91 2.76 17.09
N THR A 622 -16.73 1.77 17.46
CA THR A 622 -18.16 1.96 17.76
C THR A 622 -18.37 2.90 18.94
N ILE A 623 -17.60 2.72 20.01
CA ILE A 623 -17.62 3.61 21.18
C ILE A 623 -17.19 5.02 20.78
N GLY A 624 -16.09 5.15 20.05
CA GLY A 624 -15.58 6.44 19.56
C GLY A 624 -16.59 7.19 18.70
N ALA A 625 -17.19 6.52 17.71
CA ALA A 625 -18.22 7.10 16.84
C ALA A 625 -19.47 7.52 17.63
N SER A 626 -19.89 6.73 18.62
CA SER A 626 -21.04 7.04 19.48
C SER A 626 -20.76 8.25 20.40
N LEU A 627 -19.55 8.34 20.96
CA LEU A 627 -19.13 9.49 21.75
C LEU A 627 -19.03 10.76 20.90
N LEU A 628 -18.53 10.64 19.67
CA LEU A 628 -18.47 11.76 18.73
C LEU A 628 -19.88 12.25 18.36
N ASP A 629 -20.83 11.36 18.08
CA ASP A 629 -22.24 11.72 17.87
C ASP A 629 -22.82 12.51 19.05
N CYS A 630 -22.57 12.04 20.28
CA CYS A 630 -23.02 12.72 21.50
C CYS A 630 -22.37 14.09 21.67
N LEU A 631 -21.06 14.18 21.46
CA LEU A 631 -20.32 15.45 21.54
C LEU A 631 -20.84 16.45 20.50
N LEU A 632 -21.09 16.01 19.26
CA LEU A 632 -21.57 16.85 18.17
C LEU A 632 -22.97 17.42 18.47
N LYS A 633 -23.87 16.66 19.10
CA LYS A 633 -25.20 17.13 19.49
C LYS A 633 -25.17 18.29 20.47
N SER A 634 -24.15 18.35 21.33
CA SER A 634 -23.95 19.45 22.28
C SER A 634 -23.05 20.56 21.71
N THR A 635 -22.43 20.37 20.54
CA THR A 635 -21.46 21.31 19.97
C THR A 635 -22.15 22.46 19.22
N PRO A 636 -21.83 23.74 19.54
CA PRO A 636 -22.39 24.87 18.82
C PRO A 636 -21.80 24.98 17.40
N PRO A 637 -22.61 25.17 16.33
CA PRO A 637 -22.15 25.23 14.94
C PRO A 637 -20.96 26.18 14.65
N PRO A 638 -20.90 27.40 15.21
CA PRO A 638 -19.78 28.32 14.97
C PRO A 638 -18.43 27.79 15.46
N LEU A 639 -18.42 26.84 16.39
CA LEU A 639 -17.19 26.27 16.94
C LEU A 639 -16.45 25.47 15.86
N LEU A 640 -17.16 24.62 15.11
CA LEU A 640 -16.55 23.78 14.07
C LEU A 640 -15.99 24.62 12.91
N SER A 641 -16.69 25.69 12.52
CA SER A 641 -16.20 26.61 11.48
C SER A 641 -14.94 27.35 11.90
N ARG A 642 -14.79 27.66 13.20
CA ARG A 642 -13.61 28.38 13.73
C ARG A 642 -12.41 27.46 13.93
N THR A 643 -12.62 26.22 14.35
CA THR A 643 -11.54 25.29 14.72
C THR A 643 -11.03 24.47 13.55
N GLY A 644 -11.87 24.25 12.52
CA GLY A 644 -11.57 23.37 11.38
C GLY A 644 -11.75 21.88 11.69
N LEU A 645 -12.30 21.54 12.85
CA LEU A 645 -12.48 20.14 13.28
C LEU A 645 -13.48 19.35 12.45
N GLY A 646 -14.37 20.01 11.71
CA GLY A 646 -15.36 19.33 10.89
C GLY A 646 -14.74 18.39 9.85
N GLU A 647 -13.57 18.76 9.29
CA GLU A 647 -12.83 17.92 8.34
C GLU A 647 -12.14 16.75 9.05
N VAL A 648 -11.57 17.00 10.23
CA VAL A 648 -10.93 15.95 11.05
C VAL A 648 -11.93 14.86 11.44
N PHE A 649 -13.15 15.25 11.81
CA PHE A 649 -14.21 14.31 12.14
C PHE A 649 -14.72 13.53 10.92
N GLU A 650 -14.79 14.18 9.76
CA GLU A 650 -15.10 13.51 8.50
C GLU A 650 -14.04 12.46 8.15
N ASP A 651 -12.77 12.82 8.20
CA ASP A 651 -11.64 11.94 7.86
C ASP A 651 -11.51 10.75 8.82
N ALA A 652 -11.89 10.92 10.08
CA ALA A 652 -11.91 9.84 11.06
C ALA A 652 -13.11 8.88 10.86
N LEU A 653 -14.30 9.40 10.53
CA LEU A 653 -15.52 8.61 10.41
C LEU A 653 -15.64 7.86 9.07
N LEU A 654 -15.17 8.45 7.96
CA LEU A 654 -15.34 7.86 6.62
C LEU A 654 -14.71 6.46 6.47
N PRO A 655 -13.50 6.17 7.00
CA PRO A 655 -12.93 4.82 6.95
C PRO A 655 -13.78 3.77 7.67
N CYS A 656 -14.60 4.14 8.66
CA CYS A 656 -15.47 3.20 9.36
C CYS A 656 -16.55 2.61 8.43
N LEU A 657 -16.88 3.28 7.32
CA LEU A 657 -17.86 2.82 6.34
C LEU A 657 -17.40 1.60 5.52
N THR A 658 -16.13 1.23 5.57
CA THR A 658 -15.59 0.06 4.84
C THR A 658 -15.79 -1.25 5.60
N PHE A 659 -16.15 -1.21 6.88
CA PHE A 659 -16.41 -2.37 7.74
C PHE A 659 -17.77 -3.00 7.42
N THR A 660 -17.85 -3.63 6.25
CA THR A 660 -19.08 -4.21 5.71
C THR A 660 -19.03 -5.74 5.71
N PRO A 661 -20.16 -6.44 5.95
CA PRO A 661 -20.21 -7.90 5.82
C PRO A 661 -19.98 -8.36 4.36
N PRO A 662 -19.35 -9.53 4.11
CA PRO A 662 -18.92 -10.53 5.10
C PRO A 662 -17.51 -10.28 5.69
N LEU A 663 -16.79 -9.24 5.23
CA LEU A 663 -15.40 -8.98 5.64
C LEU A 663 -15.27 -8.70 7.14
N THR A 664 -16.28 -8.06 7.72
CA THR A 664 -16.39 -7.86 9.17
C THR A 664 -17.59 -8.66 9.71
N PRO A 665 -17.44 -9.37 10.85
CA PRO A 665 -18.55 -10.08 11.50
C PRO A 665 -19.77 -9.18 11.71
N ILE A 666 -20.97 -9.73 11.56
CA ILE A 666 -22.22 -8.96 11.55
C ILE A 666 -22.46 -8.25 12.90
N ASP A 667 -22.13 -8.93 13.99
CA ASP A 667 -22.21 -8.47 15.38
C ASP A 667 -21.29 -7.28 15.68
N GLU A 668 -20.19 -7.14 14.93
CA GLU A 668 -19.26 -6.01 15.04
C GLU A 668 -19.56 -4.91 14.02
N ALA A 669 -19.89 -5.28 12.78
CA ALA A 669 -20.13 -4.36 11.68
C ALA A 669 -21.38 -3.49 11.89
N ILE A 670 -22.48 -4.10 12.37
CA ILE A 670 -23.76 -3.39 12.49
C ILE A 670 -23.69 -2.27 13.55
N PRO A 671 -23.25 -2.52 14.80
CA PRO A 671 -23.13 -1.46 15.79
C PRO A 671 -22.21 -0.31 15.34
N LEU A 672 -21.08 -0.65 14.71
CA LEU A 672 -20.12 0.33 14.20
C LEU A 672 -20.77 1.23 13.14
N LEU A 673 -21.32 0.64 12.08
CA LEU A 673 -21.92 1.40 10.99
C LEU A 673 -23.14 2.21 11.47
N GLN A 674 -23.94 1.66 12.38
CA GLN A 674 -25.04 2.41 13.00
C GLN A 674 -24.54 3.66 13.74
N ALA A 675 -23.47 3.54 14.53
CA ALA A 675 -22.87 4.67 15.23
C ALA A 675 -22.28 5.69 14.24
N THR A 676 -21.58 5.21 13.20
CA THR A 676 -20.98 6.05 12.15
C THR A 676 -22.03 6.80 11.34
N TYR A 677 -23.13 6.16 10.92
CA TYR A 677 -24.22 6.83 10.19
C TYR A 677 -24.84 7.96 11.01
N ARG A 678 -25.08 7.73 12.30
CA ARG A 678 -25.62 8.77 13.20
C ARG A 678 -24.64 9.94 13.34
N ALA A 679 -23.38 9.65 13.64
CA ALA A 679 -22.34 10.66 13.80
C ALA A 679 -22.15 11.51 12.53
N LEU A 680 -22.11 10.89 11.35
CA LEU A 680 -21.98 11.60 10.07
C LEU A 680 -23.20 12.48 9.76
N LEU A 681 -24.41 11.99 10.05
CA LEU A 681 -25.62 12.78 9.85
C LEU A 681 -25.66 13.99 10.79
N THR A 682 -25.34 13.80 12.07
CA THR A 682 -25.23 14.91 13.04
C THR A 682 -24.12 15.89 12.64
N LEU A 683 -22.97 15.40 12.19
CA LEU A 683 -21.89 16.25 11.68
C LEU A 683 -22.35 17.11 10.50
N ALA A 684 -23.17 16.56 9.58
CA ALA A 684 -23.72 17.33 8.46
C ALA A 684 -24.54 18.53 8.92
N TYR A 685 -25.40 18.35 9.94
CA TYR A 685 -26.24 19.42 10.48
C TYR A 685 -25.45 20.46 11.30
N VAL A 686 -24.48 20.02 12.10
CA VAL A 686 -23.69 20.92 12.95
C VAL A 686 -22.68 21.71 12.12
N ARG A 687 -22.03 21.09 11.13
CA ARG A 687 -21.06 21.76 10.25
C ARG A 687 -21.72 22.68 9.24
N PHE A 688 -22.93 22.34 8.78
CA PHE A 688 -23.67 23.09 7.77
C PHE A 688 -25.10 23.38 8.24
N PRO A 689 -25.26 24.27 9.24
CA PRO A 689 -26.58 24.60 9.78
C PRO A 689 -27.46 25.28 8.72
N ASP A 690 -28.78 25.20 8.91
CA ASP A 690 -29.73 25.90 8.04
C ASP A 690 -29.53 27.42 8.13
N PRO A 691 -29.77 28.16 7.02
CA PRO A 691 -29.75 29.62 7.05
C PRO A 691 -30.72 30.15 8.12
N GLN A 692 -30.31 31.21 8.83
CA GLN A 692 -31.19 31.89 9.79
C GLN A 692 -32.54 32.27 9.11
N PRO A 693 -33.68 32.20 9.82
CA PRO A 693 -35.03 32.34 9.26
C PRO A 693 -35.36 33.73 8.68
N GLN A 694 -34.39 34.63 8.50
CA GLN A 694 -34.59 35.96 7.92
C GLN A 694 -34.66 35.99 6.38
N SER A 695 -34.36 34.88 5.69
CA SER A 695 -34.53 34.76 4.23
C SER A 695 -35.55 33.67 3.88
N THR A 696 -36.80 34.06 3.67
CA THR A 696 -37.96 33.23 3.31
C THR A 696 -37.89 32.57 1.92
N THR A 697 -36.71 32.36 1.33
CA THR A 697 -36.60 32.02 -0.12
C THR A 697 -35.80 30.77 -0.45
N THR A 698 -35.22 30.04 0.51
CA THR A 698 -34.40 28.87 0.20
C THR A 698 -35.03 27.57 0.73
N ILE A 699 -35.77 26.87 -0.13
CA ILE A 699 -36.36 25.55 0.15
C ILE A 699 -35.28 24.43 0.15
N LEU A 700 -34.09 24.73 -0.38
CA LEU A 700 -33.01 23.75 -0.56
C LEU A 700 -31.96 23.83 0.56
N PRO A 701 -31.35 22.68 0.96
CA PRO A 701 -30.22 22.68 1.88
C PRO A 701 -29.06 23.53 1.33
N PRO A 702 -28.18 24.08 2.19
CA PRO A 702 -26.97 24.76 1.73
C PRO A 702 -26.11 23.80 0.89
N LEU A 703 -25.58 24.30 -0.24
CA LEU A 703 -24.81 23.51 -1.21
C LEU A 703 -23.65 22.69 -0.60
N PRO A 704 -22.90 23.19 0.41
CA PRO A 704 -21.91 22.38 1.11
C PRO A 704 -22.50 21.15 1.81
N ARG A 705 -23.68 21.27 2.43
CA ARG A 705 -24.39 20.15 3.06
C ARG A 705 -24.84 19.13 2.03
N THR A 706 -25.36 19.60 0.89
CA THR A 706 -25.77 18.67 -0.18
C THR A 706 -24.59 17.88 -0.71
N ASN A 707 -23.45 18.52 -0.96
CA ASN A 707 -22.24 17.84 -1.46
C ASN A 707 -21.71 16.81 -0.45
N PHE A 708 -21.70 17.16 0.83
CA PHE A 708 -21.29 16.25 1.90
C PHE A 708 -22.22 15.03 2.01
N LEU A 709 -23.54 15.26 2.05
CA LEU A 709 -24.53 14.18 2.09
C LEU A 709 -24.53 13.33 0.82
N ASP A 710 -24.27 13.92 -0.35
CA ASP A 710 -24.13 13.19 -1.62
C ASP A 710 -22.96 12.20 -1.60
N LYS A 711 -21.82 12.65 -1.07
CA LYS A 711 -20.62 11.81 -0.92
C LYS A 711 -20.95 10.58 -0.07
N ILE A 712 -21.58 10.80 1.09
CA ILE A 712 -21.97 9.71 2.01
C ILE A 712 -23.03 8.82 1.39
N LEU A 713 -24.05 9.38 0.74
CA LEU A 713 -25.13 8.60 0.15
C LEU A 713 -24.60 7.63 -0.93
N ARG A 714 -23.64 8.08 -1.74
CA ARG A 714 -22.98 7.24 -2.74
C ARG A 714 -22.09 6.18 -2.10
N SER A 715 -21.17 6.56 -1.22
CA SER A 715 -20.18 5.63 -0.65
C SER A 715 -20.79 4.61 0.31
N ALA A 716 -21.78 5.03 1.10
CA ALA A 716 -22.25 4.28 2.26
C ALA A 716 -23.55 3.49 2.03
N PHE A 717 -24.36 3.87 1.04
CA PHE A 717 -25.65 3.23 0.75
C PHE A 717 -25.73 2.69 -0.68
N ILE A 718 -25.49 3.54 -1.70
CA ILE A 718 -25.63 3.11 -3.10
C ILE A 718 -24.57 2.07 -3.47
N THR A 719 -23.29 2.34 -3.19
CA THR A 719 -22.20 1.44 -3.56
C THR A 719 -22.37 0.04 -2.95
N PRO A 720 -22.63 -0.13 -1.64
CA PRO A 720 -22.87 -1.45 -1.05
C PRO A 720 -24.08 -2.18 -1.64
N LEU A 721 -25.20 -1.47 -1.85
CA LEU A 721 -26.41 -2.07 -2.41
C LEU A 721 -26.25 -2.46 -3.89
N ALA A 722 -25.44 -1.72 -4.66
CA ALA A 722 -25.21 -1.98 -6.08
C ALA A 722 -24.26 -3.15 -6.33
N HIS A 723 -23.23 -3.33 -5.51
CA HIS A 723 -22.19 -4.33 -5.75
C HIS A 723 -22.58 -5.77 -5.36
N SER A 724 -23.62 -5.99 -4.53
CA SER A 724 -24.09 -7.36 -4.27
C SER A 724 -25.48 -7.50 -3.59
N PRO A 725 -26.59 -7.09 -4.22
CA PRO A 725 -27.92 -7.12 -3.58
C PRO A 725 -28.44 -8.52 -3.23
N SER A 726 -27.85 -9.60 -3.77
CA SER A 726 -28.25 -10.99 -3.51
C SER A 726 -27.44 -11.70 -2.41
N ALA A 727 -26.37 -11.09 -1.90
CA ALA A 727 -25.46 -11.69 -0.93
C ALA A 727 -25.44 -10.98 0.44
N LEU A 728 -26.18 -9.88 0.60
CA LEU A 728 -26.18 -9.10 1.85
C LEU A 728 -27.05 -9.78 2.94
N PRO A 729 -26.53 -9.95 4.17
CA PRO A 729 -27.29 -10.49 5.28
C PRO A 729 -28.53 -9.63 5.64
N PRO A 730 -29.68 -10.23 6.03
CA PRO A 730 -30.88 -9.47 6.41
C PRO A 730 -30.65 -8.36 7.45
N PRO A 731 -29.86 -8.57 8.53
CA PRO A 731 -29.59 -7.51 9.51
C PRO A 731 -28.88 -6.28 8.92
N PHE A 732 -28.02 -6.48 7.93
CA PHE A 732 -27.32 -5.39 7.25
C PHE A 732 -28.25 -4.60 6.32
N LEU A 733 -29.16 -5.29 5.62
CA LEU A 733 -30.21 -4.64 4.82
C LEU A 733 -31.15 -3.81 5.69
N ILE A 734 -31.54 -4.33 6.86
CA ILE A 734 -32.34 -3.57 7.84
C ILE A 734 -31.59 -2.29 8.22
N LEU A 735 -30.31 -2.38 8.61
CA LEU A 735 -29.51 -1.21 8.98
C LEU A 735 -29.51 -0.12 7.88
N ILE A 736 -29.23 -0.52 6.64
CA ILE A 736 -29.21 0.38 5.47
C ILE A 736 -30.58 1.05 5.29
N TYR A 737 -31.67 0.27 5.26
CA TYR A 737 -33.02 0.79 5.03
C TYR A 737 -33.59 1.57 6.22
N THR A 738 -33.06 1.39 7.43
CA THR A 738 -33.40 2.23 8.57
C THR A 738 -32.74 3.61 8.48
N HIS A 739 -31.50 3.71 7.97
CA HIS A 739 -30.75 4.97 7.95
C HIS A 739 -30.90 5.76 6.64
N LEU A 740 -31.03 5.09 5.48
CA LEU A 740 -31.18 5.75 4.18
C LEU A 740 -32.32 6.79 4.14
N PRO A 741 -33.53 6.56 4.71
CA PRO A 741 -34.59 7.56 4.78
C PRO A 741 -34.17 8.87 5.46
N LEU A 742 -33.31 8.80 6.49
CA LEU A 742 -32.84 9.96 7.23
C LEU A 742 -31.95 10.85 6.35
N TYR A 743 -31.06 10.22 5.56
CA TYR A 743 -30.20 10.94 4.61
C TYR A 743 -30.98 11.51 3.43
N LEU A 744 -31.98 10.78 2.92
CA LEU A 744 -32.87 11.29 1.88
C LEU A 744 -33.65 12.52 2.37
N SER A 745 -34.13 12.48 3.61
CA SER A 745 -34.84 13.60 4.23
C SER A 745 -33.91 14.80 4.47
N ALA A 746 -32.64 14.56 4.84
CA ALA A 746 -31.64 15.61 5.01
C ALA A 746 -31.23 16.29 3.68
N LEU A 747 -31.26 15.55 2.57
CA LEU A 747 -31.06 16.07 1.21
C LEU A 747 -32.29 16.80 0.65
N GLY A 748 -33.50 16.42 1.07
CA GLY A 748 -34.75 16.94 0.51
C GLY A 748 -34.81 16.73 -1.00
N LEU A 749 -35.23 17.76 -1.75
CA LEU A 749 -35.34 17.71 -3.22
C LEU A 749 -34.02 17.38 -3.94
N ALA A 750 -32.86 17.60 -3.30
CA ALA A 750 -31.57 17.23 -3.88
C ALA A 750 -31.40 15.70 -4.02
N SER A 751 -32.23 14.90 -3.33
CA SER A 751 -32.23 13.43 -3.44
C SER A 751 -32.72 12.93 -4.80
N VAL A 752 -33.46 13.74 -5.57
CA VAL A 752 -34.07 13.39 -6.86
C VAL A 752 -33.07 12.75 -7.82
N LYS A 753 -31.84 13.26 -7.88
CA LYS A 753 -30.78 12.75 -8.77
C LYS A 753 -30.32 11.33 -8.45
N HIS A 754 -30.58 10.86 -7.23
CA HIS A 754 -30.20 9.52 -6.76
C HIS A 754 -31.31 8.48 -6.93
N MET A 755 -32.54 8.91 -7.24
CA MET A 755 -33.69 8.00 -7.39
C MET A 755 -33.46 6.92 -8.45
N GLN A 756 -32.83 7.28 -9.58
CA GLN A 756 -32.49 6.34 -10.64
C GLN A 756 -31.62 5.17 -10.18
N TYR A 757 -30.84 5.34 -9.10
CA TYR A 757 -30.00 4.29 -8.52
C TYR A 757 -30.72 3.56 -7.38
N ILE A 758 -31.45 4.29 -6.52
CA ILE A 758 -32.08 3.72 -5.33
C ILE A 758 -33.34 2.91 -5.66
N LEU A 759 -34.18 3.39 -6.59
CA LEU A 759 -35.46 2.74 -6.90
C LEU A 759 -35.29 1.31 -7.44
N PRO A 760 -34.41 1.03 -8.42
CA PRO A 760 -34.20 -0.34 -8.89
C PRO A 760 -33.73 -1.29 -7.78
N LEU A 761 -32.92 -0.79 -6.84
CA LEU A 761 -32.43 -1.57 -5.69
C LEU A 761 -33.56 -1.90 -4.72
N LEU A 762 -34.44 -0.94 -4.42
CA LEU A 762 -35.63 -1.17 -3.59
C LEU A 762 -36.63 -2.12 -4.27
N THR A 763 -36.89 -1.92 -5.57
CA THR A 763 -37.75 -2.83 -6.34
C THR A 763 -37.21 -4.25 -6.30
N SER A 764 -35.90 -4.42 -6.52
CA SER A 764 -35.23 -5.70 -6.42
C SER A 764 -35.47 -6.39 -5.07
N THR A 765 -35.28 -5.67 -3.95
CA THR A 765 -35.50 -6.20 -2.60
C THR A 765 -36.96 -6.59 -2.35
N LEU A 766 -37.90 -5.77 -2.82
CA LEU A 766 -39.34 -5.98 -2.63
C LEU A 766 -39.91 -7.10 -3.52
N THR A 767 -39.31 -7.36 -4.69
CA THR A 767 -39.86 -8.29 -5.71
C THR A 767 -39.16 -9.64 -5.79
N ARG A 768 -37.86 -9.77 -5.46
CA ARG A 768 -37.12 -11.04 -5.68
C ARG A 768 -37.56 -12.17 -4.74
N PRO A 769 -37.80 -13.39 -5.26
CA PRO A 769 -38.16 -14.55 -4.44
C PRO A 769 -36.98 -15.25 -3.73
N ALA A 770 -35.74 -15.07 -4.21
CA ALA A 770 -34.55 -15.82 -3.75
C ALA A 770 -33.76 -15.16 -2.60
N SER A 771 -34.21 -14.03 -2.05
CA SER A 771 -33.59 -13.41 -0.88
C SER A 771 -34.28 -13.90 0.40
N PRO A 772 -33.57 -14.20 1.50
CA PRO A 772 -34.17 -14.47 2.81
C PRO A 772 -34.74 -13.18 3.42
N ALA A 773 -35.55 -12.42 2.67
CA ALA A 773 -36.13 -11.18 3.13
C ALA A 773 -37.22 -11.50 4.15
N THR A 774 -36.89 -11.24 5.41
CA THR A 774 -37.80 -11.29 6.53
C THR A 774 -38.90 -10.22 6.38
N PRO A 775 -40.04 -10.35 7.07
CA PRO A 775 -41.07 -9.30 7.12
C PRO A 775 -40.48 -7.92 7.47
N GLU A 776 -39.48 -7.90 8.34
CA GLU A 776 -38.78 -6.70 8.79
C GLU A 776 -37.96 -6.01 7.69
N VAL A 777 -37.22 -6.77 6.88
CA VAL A 777 -36.49 -6.22 5.71
C VAL A 777 -37.47 -5.57 4.74
N LEU A 778 -38.60 -6.24 4.46
CA LEU A 778 -39.62 -5.73 3.54
C LEU A 778 -40.32 -4.49 4.08
N ALA A 779 -40.62 -4.44 5.38
CA ALA A 779 -41.18 -3.27 6.04
C ALA A 779 -40.24 -2.06 5.94
N ASN A 780 -38.95 -2.24 6.25
CA ASN A 780 -37.94 -1.16 6.17
C ASN A 780 -37.70 -0.71 4.72
N ALA A 781 -37.63 -1.64 3.77
CA ALA A 781 -37.51 -1.31 2.34
C ALA A 781 -38.73 -0.51 1.85
N ASN A 782 -39.95 -0.89 2.27
CA ASN A 782 -41.16 -0.15 1.96
C ASN A 782 -41.16 1.25 2.60
N ALA A 783 -40.75 1.39 3.86
CA ALA A 783 -40.60 2.70 4.50
C ALA A 783 -39.56 3.59 3.77
N THR A 784 -38.49 2.99 3.25
CA THR A 784 -37.51 3.69 2.42
C THR A 784 -38.10 4.13 1.08
N LEU A 785 -38.91 3.28 0.44
CA LEU A 785 -39.64 3.64 -0.77
C LEU A 785 -40.57 4.83 -0.53
N GLN A 786 -41.27 4.88 0.60
CA GLN A 786 -42.08 6.05 0.99
C GLN A 786 -41.22 7.31 1.14
N ALA A 787 -40.03 7.20 1.75
CA ALA A 787 -39.11 8.34 1.87
C ALA A 787 -38.59 8.83 0.50
N VAL A 788 -38.34 7.92 -0.44
CA VAL A 788 -38.00 8.26 -1.83
C VAL A 788 -39.15 9.03 -2.49
N ILE A 789 -40.40 8.58 -2.33
CA ILE A 789 -41.57 9.27 -2.88
C ILE A 789 -41.73 10.67 -2.27
N ARG A 790 -41.62 10.79 -0.94
CA ARG A 790 -41.76 12.08 -0.22
C ARG A 790 -40.73 13.12 -0.65
N ASN A 791 -39.47 12.72 -0.82
CA ASN A 791 -38.39 13.66 -1.16
C ASN A 791 -38.22 13.83 -2.69
N GLY A 792 -38.67 12.84 -3.46
CA GLY A 792 -38.53 12.76 -4.91
C GLY A 792 -39.78 13.15 -5.70
N TRP A 793 -40.82 13.65 -5.04
CA TRP A 793 -42.14 13.89 -5.62
C TRP A 793 -42.15 14.66 -6.95
N PRO A 794 -41.30 15.69 -7.22
CA PRO A 794 -41.38 16.44 -8.48
C PRO A 794 -41.01 15.62 -9.73
N ARG A 795 -40.37 14.47 -9.55
CA ARG A 795 -39.93 13.60 -10.66
C ARG A 795 -40.44 12.16 -10.52
N ILE A 796 -41.24 11.87 -9.49
CA ILE A 796 -41.69 10.50 -9.21
C ILE A 796 -42.67 9.96 -10.28
N GLY A 797 -43.38 10.85 -11.00
CA GLY A 797 -44.27 10.48 -12.10
C GLY A 797 -43.58 9.65 -13.19
N GLY A 798 -42.33 9.98 -13.52
CA GLY A 798 -41.52 9.20 -14.48
C GLY A 798 -41.13 7.80 -13.98
N TYR A 799 -41.26 7.52 -12.69
CA TYR A 799 -40.92 6.24 -12.06
C TYR A 799 -42.14 5.48 -11.53
N LYS A 800 -43.38 5.97 -11.78
CA LYS A 800 -44.63 5.36 -11.29
C LYS A 800 -44.73 3.87 -11.58
N GLY A 801 -44.33 3.42 -12.77
CA GLY A 801 -44.34 2.01 -13.15
C GLY A 801 -43.39 1.14 -12.32
N GLU A 802 -42.20 1.66 -11.99
CA GLU A 802 -41.21 0.96 -11.16
C GLU A 802 -41.68 0.84 -9.70
N VAL A 803 -42.31 1.90 -9.17
CA VAL A 803 -42.93 1.88 -7.83
C VAL A 803 -44.08 0.88 -7.78
N ILE A 804 -44.97 0.87 -8.78
CA ILE A 804 -46.08 -0.10 -8.87
C ILE A 804 -45.53 -1.53 -8.91
N LYS A 805 -44.52 -1.79 -9.75
CA LYS A 805 -43.87 -3.09 -9.84
C LYS A 805 -43.33 -3.56 -8.49
N ALA A 806 -42.66 -2.67 -7.74
CA ALA A 806 -42.14 -2.98 -6.41
C ALA A 806 -43.24 -3.36 -5.43
N VAL A 807 -44.30 -2.54 -5.37
CA VAL A 807 -45.39 -2.69 -4.42
C VAL A 807 -46.24 -3.92 -4.73
N VAL A 808 -46.62 -4.13 -5.99
CA VAL A 808 -47.42 -5.28 -6.44
C VAL A 808 -46.65 -6.58 -6.23
N GLY A 809 -45.35 -6.63 -6.57
CA GLY A 809 -44.55 -7.84 -6.37
C GLY A 809 -44.44 -8.24 -4.89
N CYS A 810 -44.26 -7.26 -4.00
CA CYS A 810 -44.23 -7.52 -2.55
C CYS A 810 -45.62 -7.93 -2.01
N TRP A 811 -46.69 -7.31 -2.50
CA TRP A 811 -48.07 -7.63 -2.13
C TRP A 811 -48.45 -9.06 -2.50
N VAL A 812 -48.16 -9.48 -3.72
CA VAL A 812 -48.43 -10.86 -4.17
C VAL A 812 -47.62 -11.87 -3.35
N ARG A 813 -46.36 -11.55 -3.03
CA ARG A 813 -45.48 -12.41 -2.22
C ARG A 813 -45.93 -12.56 -0.76
N SER A 814 -46.60 -11.55 -0.23
CA SER A 814 -47.13 -11.52 1.14
C SER A 814 -48.54 -12.11 1.27
N TYR A 815 -49.16 -12.48 0.14
CA TYR A 815 -50.51 -13.02 0.13
C TYR A 815 -50.58 -14.38 0.86
N GLY A 816 -51.44 -14.47 1.88
CA GLY A 816 -51.67 -15.70 2.65
C GLY A 816 -50.52 -16.12 3.59
N LYS A 817 -49.54 -15.25 3.85
CA LYS A 817 -48.45 -15.52 4.80
C LYS A 817 -48.69 -14.87 6.16
N GLU A 818 -48.59 -15.65 7.23
CA GLU A 818 -48.66 -15.15 8.61
C GLU A 818 -47.54 -14.15 8.90
N GLY A 819 -47.83 -13.11 9.69
CA GLY A 819 -46.86 -12.07 10.08
C GLY A 819 -46.58 -10.97 9.04
N MET A 820 -47.28 -10.97 7.90
CA MET A 820 -47.08 -10.00 6.81
C MET A 820 -48.14 -8.88 6.75
N GLU A 821 -49.08 -8.84 7.68
CA GLU A 821 -50.18 -7.86 7.69
C GLU A 821 -49.67 -6.42 7.77
N GLY A 822 -48.69 -6.15 8.64
CA GLY A 822 -48.08 -4.82 8.76
C GLY A 822 -47.34 -4.37 7.50
N VAL A 823 -46.68 -5.30 6.79
CA VAL A 823 -46.05 -5.02 5.49
C VAL A 823 -47.11 -4.65 4.45
N ARG A 824 -48.22 -5.41 4.40
CA ARG A 824 -49.33 -5.17 3.48
C ARG A 824 -50.00 -3.82 3.72
N GLU A 825 -50.27 -3.47 4.96
CA GLU A 825 -50.83 -2.15 5.29
C GLU A 825 -49.87 -1.02 4.92
N GLY A 826 -48.57 -1.21 5.16
CA GLY A 826 -47.53 -0.28 4.71
C GLY A 826 -47.49 -0.11 3.19
N LEU A 827 -47.73 -1.18 2.41
CA LEU A 827 -47.77 -1.13 0.95
C LEU A 827 -48.95 -0.32 0.43
N LYS A 828 -50.14 -0.43 1.05
CA LYS A 828 -51.29 0.44 0.73
C LYS A 828 -50.95 1.90 0.98
N GLY A 829 -50.33 2.20 2.13
CA GLY A 829 -49.84 3.54 2.45
C GLY A 829 -48.86 4.09 1.40
N THR A 830 -48.04 3.23 0.80
CA THR A 830 -47.13 3.61 -0.30
C THR A 830 -47.87 3.93 -1.59
N VAL A 831 -48.92 3.17 -1.95
CA VAL A 831 -49.79 3.48 -3.11
C VAL A 831 -50.53 4.80 -2.86
N GLY A 832 -51.13 4.98 -1.69
CA GLY A 832 -51.82 6.21 -1.32
C GLY A 832 -50.89 7.43 -1.37
N LEU A 833 -49.66 7.28 -0.88
CA LEU A 833 -48.64 8.33 -0.96
C LEU A 833 -48.26 8.64 -2.41
N LEU A 834 -48.04 7.62 -3.26
CA LEU A 834 -47.74 7.80 -4.67
C LEU A 834 -48.89 8.56 -5.37
N VAL A 835 -50.12 8.10 -5.21
CA VAL A 835 -51.32 8.74 -5.78
C VAL A 835 -51.49 10.17 -5.28
N GLY A 836 -51.15 10.45 -4.02
CA GLY A 836 -51.26 11.77 -3.42
C GLY A 836 -50.25 12.79 -3.95
N VAL A 837 -49.11 12.36 -4.49
CA VAL A 837 -48.07 13.26 -5.02
C VAL A 837 -48.04 13.38 -6.55
N LEU A 838 -48.81 12.54 -7.26
CA LEU A 838 -48.90 12.57 -8.72
C LEU A 838 -49.88 13.63 -9.22
N GLU A 839 -49.62 14.16 -10.42
CA GLU A 839 -50.58 15.00 -11.15
C GLU A 839 -51.81 14.20 -11.59
N GLU A 840 -52.95 14.87 -11.85
CA GLU A 840 -54.24 14.19 -12.10
C GLU A 840 -54.19 13.15 -13.24
N GLY A 841 -53.44 13.43 -14.32
CA GLY A 841 -53.28 12.50 -15.44
C GLY A 841 -52.54 11.22 -15.04
N ASP A 842 -51.40 11.36 -14.37
CA ASP A 842 -50.59 10.23 -13.88
C ASP A 842 -51.36 9.43 -12.83
N LYS A 843 -52.10 10.11 -11.94
CA LYS A 843 -52.97 9.48 -10.95
C LYS A 843 -54.03 8.60 -11.59
N ALA A 844 -54.72 9.08 -12.63
CA ALA A 844 -55.72 8.30 -13.35
C ALA A 844 -55.11 7.04 -14.00
N GLU A 845 -53.90 7.16 -14.55
CA GLU A 845 -53.17 6.04 -15.15
C GLU A 845 -52.79 4.96 -14.12
N VAL A 846 -52.29 5.36 -12.94
CA VAL A 846 -51.96 4.43 -11.84
C VAL A 846 -53.20 3.66 -11.38
N LEU A 847 -54.33 4.36 -11.18
CA LEU A 847 -55.58 3.72 -10.75
C LEU A 847 -56.14 2.77 -11.82
N LYS A 848 -56.08 3.17 -13.10
CA LYS A 848 -56.47 2.31 -14.23
C LYS A 848 -55.60 1.05 -14.31
N THR A 849 -54.28 1.21 -14.19
CA THR A 849 -53.33 0.07 -14.15
C THR A 849 -53.65 -0.86 -12.99
N GLY A 850 -54.00 -0.32 -11.82
CA GLY A 850 -54.44 -1.10 -10.66
C GLY A 850 -55.68 -1.96 -10.96
N GLN A 851 -56.69 -1.40 -11.62
CA GLN A 851 -57.90 -2.13 -12.04
C GLN A 851 -57.59 -3.25 -13.03
N GLU A 852 -56.74 -2.98 -14.02
CA GLU A 852 -56.28 -3.97 -15.00
C GLU A 852 -55.51 -5.13 -14.32
N LEU A 853 -54.64 -4.82 -13.36
CA LEU A 853 -53.90 -5.82 -12.60
C LEU A 853 -54.80 -6.70 -11.71
N VAL A 854 -55.83 -6.13 -11.08
CA VAL A 854 -56.82 -6.90 -10.29
C VAL A 854 -57.62 -7.85 -11.18
N ALA A 855 -57.89 -7.48 -12.43
CA ALA A 855 -58.56 -8.36 -13.39
C ALA A 855 -57.68 -9.54 -13.84
N VAL A 856 -56.36 -9.36 -13.89
CA VAL A 856 -55.39 -10.40 -14.25
C VAL A 856 -55.05 -11.33 -13.07
N ASP A 857 -54.90 -10.78 -11.86
CA ASP A 857 -54.57 -11.55 -10.65
C ASP A 857 -55.39 -11.06 -9.45
N GLY A 858 -56.38 -11.87 -9.06
CA GLY A 858 -57.29 -11.57 -7.95
C GLY A 858 -56.59 -11.39 -6.58
N ARG A 859 -55.33 -11.81 -6.43
CA ARG A 859 -54.55 -11.59 -5.20
C ARG A 859 -54.20 -10.11 -4.97
N VAL A 860 -54.20 -9.29 -6.03
CA VAL A 860 -53.88 -7.85 -5.99
C VAL A 860 -55.04 -7.03 -5.42
N LYS A 861 -56.23 -7.62 -5.28
CA LYS A 861 -57.41 -6.96 -4.72
C LYS A 861 -57.14 -6.35 -3.33
N GLY A 862 -57.60 -5.13 -3.11
CA GLY A 862 -57.38 -4.37 -1.87
C GLY A 862 -56.07 -3.57 -1.77
N LEU A 863 -55.19 -3.61 -2.78
CA LEU A 863 -53.94 -2.82 -2.78
C LEU A 863 -54.12 -1.38 -3.25
N PHE A 864 -55.01 -1.17 -4.23
CA PHE A 864 -55.31 0.13 -4.85
C PHE A 864 -56.64 0.74 -4.35
N GLU A 865 -57.26 0.09 -3.36
CA GLU A 865 -58.44 0.58 -2.63
C GLU A 865 -57.96 1.50 -1.49
#